data_AF-A0A535AVQ5-F1
#
_entry.id   AF-A0A535AVQ5-F1
#
_cell.length_a   1.000
_cell.length_b   1.000
_cell.length_c   1.000
_cell.angle_alpha   90.00
_cell.angle_beta   90.00
_cell.angle_gamma   90.00
#
_symmetry.space_group_name_H-M   'P 1'
#
loop_
_entity.id
_entity.type
_entity.pdbx_description
1 polymer ?
#
loop_
_entity_poly.entity_id
_entity_poly.type
_entity_poly.pdbx_seq_one_letter_code
_entity_poly.pdbx_strand_id
1 'polypeptide(L)'
;MARHPFYSVYSLAVAVIGLGLAILTTVLQAPHDVHAWTDDVVSRGLILLVLTFLSSLSPMKTRYGASLTVGLAPLFGALLILPPWAVMWVAALGTMDERIPGVKIPWRRFLFSSGSFALVYGIPTLIVIVVVAVNFSLVSLFFSLLEGSNWWAVVRNGVAGSWFTYIALPVIGYLIYVFLLQQMPVRLVVFLLYAPLLVYRTSLQKQNRLDQWLRDSFIMQSRVVDKRDGQTFGHSQRVGELCETIARMMHLGEEYCNTIRVGGILHDLGKIAIPDSILLKPGKLTPEEYEIIKTHPVEGAAILAEHPEQKEVSDIVMHHHERWDGAGYPDGLRGQEIPLGSRIVNACDAFDTITQARVFRPTVKTPAEAIRELRQLAGTWYDPAVITALEKIVAERWGVEIAPTSPPPPVAPKYAEVLAIQRFRRLWLGQGVSYFGDMMNTTGLAIMLFVLTGSPGVVALGLIAKAVPVIAFGLVAGPIVDRFNRQRVMIIADLIRAVLTMTIPFFALQWLPGVFIAVALIAAASTFFNPAKQAILPNLVPPEQLVKANSLITSSERVSELLGYSVAGIIAAAVSWAPLFVIDAATYLFSAITLLGVPDALRSVGKKHLRIVDDIVAGMRFIATSPTLRSTMTLTTMAALFMGLTFPTLVVLAYHPLRAGASGYGFLEAAIGAGAIIGALLAPQLMNRYRAGLLILLGAAGVGAAYALTGLVISFPLALTFLFFGGAANTAYLVPLISVTQREAPDYIRGRVMSSRFLLAQTGLLGGIALAGPLSDRLGAPLVFVAAGFLLICSAVVGLAFKNLRNASLRDIPSAHVLKAVSG
;
A
#
# COMPACT_ATOMS: atom_id res chain seq x y z
N MET A 1 -8.78 16.28 -7.42
CA MET A 1 -8.02 15.09 -7.88
C MET A 1 -6.62 15.39 -8.48
N ALA A 2 -6.36 16.54 -9.11
CA ALA A 2 -5.12 16.78 -9.89
C ALA A 2 -3.81 17.11 -9.15
N ARG A 3 -3.77 17.18 -7.80
CA ARG A 3 -2.61 17.71 -7.04
C ARG A 3 -1.89 16.68 -6.15
N HIS A 4 -2.16 15.38 -6.30
CA HIS A 4 -1.50 14.36 -5.48
C HIS A 4 -0.26 13.79 -6.21
N PRO A 5 0.96 13.86 -5.62
CA PRO A 5 2.19 13.43 -6.29
C PRO A 5 2.21 11.93 -6.62
N PHE A 6 1.48 11.11 -5.86
CA PHE A 6 1.33 9.67 -6.13
C PHE A 6 0.56 9.39 -7.43
N TYR A 7 -0.47 10.19 -7.75
CA TYR A 7 -1.20 10.07 -9.01
C TYR A 7 -0.26 10.29 -10.19
N SER A 8 0.67 11.25 -10.08
CA SER A 8 1.65 11.56 -11.14
C SER A 8 2.70 10.47 -11.33
N VAL A 9 3.12 9.79 -10.26
CA VAL A 9 4.11 8.70 -10.31
C VAL A 9 3.47 7.39 -10.77
N TYR A 10 2.31 7.05 -10.22
CA TYR A 10 1.51 5.90 -10.66
C TYR A 10 1.13 6.02 -12.14
N SER A 11 0.66 7.20 -12.55
CA SER A 11 0.29 7.45 -13.94
C SER A 11 1.47 7.29 -14.90
N LEU A 12 2.66 7.74 -14.49
CA LEU A 12 3.88 7.55 -15.27
C LEU A 12 4.35 6.09 -15.28
N ALA A 13 4.23 5.35 -14.19
CA ALA A 13 4.67 3.97 -14.11
C ALA A 13 3.81 3.06 -15.03
N VAL A 14 2.49 3.17 -14.93
CA VAL A 14 1.55 2.41 -15.77
C VAL A 14 1.68 2.81 -17.25
N ALA A 15 1.92 4.10 -17.52
CA ALA A 15 2.26 4.60 -18.84
C ALA A 15 3.48 3.92 -19.46
N VAL A 16 4.61 3.91 -18.74
CA VAL A 16 5.87 3.35 -19.22
C VAL A 16 5.77 1.84 -19.39
N ILE A 17 5.12 1.15 -18.46
CA ILE A 17 4.92 -0.30 -18.52
C ILE A 17 4.03 -0.67 -19.71
N GLY A 18 2.88 -0.01 -19.87
CA GLY A 18 1.95 -0.29 -20.97
C GLY A 18 2.51 0.03 -22.35
N LEU A 19 3.21 1.17 -22.51
CA LEU A 19 3.87 1.51 -23.77
C LEU A 19 5.04 0.57 -24.06
N GLY A 20 5.81 0.19 -23.03
CA GLY A 20 6.87 -0.81 -23.13
C GLY A 20 6.34 -2.17 -23.58
N LEU A 21 5.20 -2.61 -23.05
CA LEU A 21 4.52 -3.83 -23.47
C LEU A 21 4.01 -3.76 -24.92
N ALA A 22 3.43 -2.64 -25.36
CA ALA A 22 2.98 -2.44 -26.75
C ALA A 22 4.15 -2.50 -27.74
N ILE A 23 5.27 -1.84 -27.41
CA ILE A 23 6.48 -1.88 -28.23
C ILE A 23 7.08 -3.29 -28.23
N LEU A 24 7.19 -3.92 -27.07
CA LEU A 24 7.76 -5.26 -26.92
C LEU A 24 6.94 -6.33 -27.67
N THR A 25 5.61 -6.31 -27.55
CA THR A 25 4.71 -7.22 -28.29
C THR A 25 4.77 -6.98 -29.79
N THR A 26 4.81 -5.72 -30.23
CA THR A 26 5.02 -5.40 -31.66
C THR A 26 6.35 -5.95 -32.16
N VAL A 27 7.45 -5.75 -31.41
CA VAL A 27 8.79 -6.23 -31.79
C VAL A 27 8.87 -7.76 -31.79
N LEU A 28 8.20 -8.44 -30.86
CA LEU A 28 8.24 -9.90 -30.73
C LEU A 28 7.27 -10.61 -31.68
N GLN A 29 6.09 -10.08 -31.94
CA GLN A 29 5.03 -10.76 -32.69
C GLN A 29 4.92 -10.31 -34.15
N ALA A 30 5.13 -9.02 -34.44
CA ALA A 30 5.01 -8.52 -35.82
C ALA A 30 5.94 -9.23 -36.83
N PRO A 31 7.17 -9.68 -36.46
CA PRO A 31 8.02 -10.46 -37.37
C PRO A 31 7.57 -11.91 -37.59
N HIS A 32 6.73 -12.47 -36.74
CA HIS A 32 6.17 -13.82 -36.90
C HIS A 32 4.83 -13.81 -37.64
N ASP A 33 4.15 -12.66 -37.68
CA ASP A 33 2.92 -12.38 -38.42
C ASP A 33 3.18 -11.58 -39.72
N VAL A 34 4.28 -11.81 -40.43
CA VAL A 34 4.68 -10.99 -41.61
C VAL A 34 3.69 -11.10 -42.79
N HIS A 35 2.81 -12.10 -42.80
CA HIS A 35 1.67 -12.17 -43.74
C HIS A 35 0.45 -11.32 -43.30
N ALA A 36 0.46 -10.69 -42.13
CA ALA A 36 -0.66 -9.92 -41.57
C ALA A 36 -0.64 -8.41 -41.92
N TRP A 37 0.41 -7.90 -42.55
CA TRP A 37 0.44 -6.54 -43.11
C TRP A 37 -0.29 -6.49 -44.46
N THR A 38 -1.57 -6.86 -44.46
CA THR A 38 -2.43 -6.67 -45.63
C THR A 38 -3.04 -5.26 -45.60
N ASP A 39 -3.34 -4.69 -46.77
CA ASP A 39 -4.03 -3.39 -46.90
C ASP A 39 -5.36 -3.36 -46.10
N ASP A 40 -5.97 -4.53 -45.88
CA ASP A 40 -7.19 -4.75 -45.11
C ASP A 40 -6.99 -4.54 -43.59
N VAL A 41 -5.88 -5.03 -43.02
CA VAL A 41 -5.56 -4.81 -41.58
C VAL A 41 -5.26 -3.34 -41.31
N VAL A 42 -4.52 -2.68 -42.20
CA VAL A 42 -4.17 -1.26 -42.07
C VAL A 42 -5.41 -0.38 -42.21
N SER A 43 -6.27 -0.64 -43.20
CA SER A 43 -7.49 0.15 -43.42
C SER A 43 -8.52 -0.03 -42.30
N ARG A 44 -8.78 -1.27 -41.85
CA ARG A 44 -9.67 -1.54 -40.70
C ARG A 44 -9.11 -0.97 -39.40
N GLY A 45 -7.79 -1.08 -39.20
CA GLY A 45 -7.08 -0.48 -38.06
C GLY A 45 -7.24 1.04 -38.03
N LEU A 46 -7.10 1.72 -39.17
CA LEU A 46 -7.26 3.16 -39.29
C LEU A 46 -8.72 3.59 -39.03
N ILE A 47 -9.71 2.87 -39.56
CA ILE A 47 -11.13 3.14 -39.32
C ILE A 47 -11.43 3.03 -37.82
N LEU A 48 -11.03 1.93 -37.19
CA LEU A 48 -11.29 1.68 -35.77
C LEU A 48 -10.53 2.66 -34.86
N LEU A 49 -9.33 3.07 -35.27
CA LEU A 49 -8.59 4.15 -34.60
C LEU A 49 -9.36 5.47 -34.64
N VAL A 50 -9.84 5.89 -35.80
CA VAL A 50 -10.60 7.14 -35.96
C VAL A 50 -11.91 7.08 -35.17
N LEU A 51 -12.61 5.95 -35.19
CA LEU A 51 -13.85 5.77 -34.41
C LEU A 51 -13.58 5.82 -32.91
N THR A 52 -12.54 5.15 -32.44
CA THR A 52 -12.12 5.18 -31.04
C THR A 52 -11.75 6.60 -30.63
N PHE A 53 -10.98 7.32 -31.45
CA PHE A 53 -10.60 8.71 -31.22
C PHE A 53 -11.81 9.65 -31.15
N LEU A 54 -12.72 9.60 -32.13
CA LEU A 54 -13.91 10.46 -32.14
C LEU A 54 -14.80 10.21 -30.92
N SER A 55 -14.91 8.96 -30.49
CA SER A 55 -15.69 8.57 -29.30
C SER A 55 -15.02 8.92 -27.96
N SER A 56 -13.72 9.23 -27.96
CA SER A 56 -12.96 9.63 -26.76
C SER A 56 -12.86 11.14 -26.58
N LEU A 57 -13.23 11.97 -27.57
CA LEU A 57 -13.12 13.44 -27.52
C LEU A 57 -14.00 14.12 -26.44
N SER A 58 -14.75 13.36 -25.65
CA SER A 58 -15.92 13.89 -24.97
C SER A 58 -16.45 12.99 -23.82
N PRO A 59 -15.60 12.63 -22.84
CA PRO A 59 -15.94 11.70 -21.76
C PRO A 59 -17.16 12.12 -20.92
N MET A 60 -17.94 11.12 -20.46
CA MET A 60 -19.00 11.32 -19.47
C MET A 60 -18.41 11.26 -18.06
N LYS A 61 -18.60 12.31 -17.25
CA LYS A 61 -18.21 12.26 -15.83
C LYS A 61 -19.31 11.60 -15.01
N THR A 62 -18.96 10.50 -14.35
CA THR A 62 -19.81 9.84 -13.35
C THR A 62 -19.94 10.72 -12.10
N ARG A 63 -20.91 10.39 -11.23
CA ARG A 63 -21.18 11.06 -9.95
C ARG A 63 -19.96 11.17 -9.02
N TYR A 64 -18.95 10.31 -9.22
CA TYR A 64 -17.70 10.25 -8.44
C TYR A 64 -16.47 10.78 -9.19
N GLY A 65 -16.66 11.39 -10.37
CA GLY A 65 -15.60 12.04 -11.14
C GLY A 65 -14.81 11.13 -12.09
N ALA A 66 -15.16 9.84 -12.21
CA ALA A 66 -14.58 8.96 -13.23
C ALA A 66 -15.16 9.28 -14.63
N SER A 67 -14.32 9.30 -15.67
CA SER A 67 -14.74 9.45 -17.06
C SER A 67 -15.12 8.10 -17.68
N LEU A 68 -16.32 7.99 -18.24
CA LEU A 68 -16.76 6.87 -19.07
C LEU A 68 -16.79 7.34 -20.53
N THR A 69 -16.10 6.62 -21.41
CA THR A 69 -16.10 6.88 -22.85
C THR A 69 -16.85 5.77 -23.60
N VAL A 70 -17.39 6.11 -24.75
CA VAL A 70 -18.08 5.16 -25.62
C VAL A 70 -17.10 4.43 -26.56
N GLY A 71 -15.81 4.80 -26.52
CA GLY A 71 -14.76 4.22 -27.37
C GLY A 71 -14.40 2.78 -27.09
N LEU A 72 -14.98 2.20 -26.04
CA LEU A 72 -14.92 0.76 -25.79
C LEU A 72 -15.56 -0.05 -26.93
N ALA A 73 -16.63 0.44 -27.57
CA ALA A 73 -17.31 -0.27 -28.66
C ALA A 73 -16.42 -0.51 -29.91
N PRO A 74 -15.78 0.52 -30.51
CA PRO A 74 -14.84 0.30 -31.61
C PRO A 74 -13.59 -0.48 -31.19
N LEU A 75 -13.16 -0.42 -29.91
CA LEU A 75 -12.08 -1.26 -29.39
C LEU A 75 -12.45 -2.73 -29.29
N PHE A 76 -13.70 -3.04 -28.93
CA PHE A 76 -14.23 -4.41 -29.03
C PHE A 76 -14.24 -4.90 -30.48
N GLY A 77 -14.64 -4.05 -31.43
CA GLY A 77 -14.53 -4.35 -32.86
C GLY A 77 -13.09 -4.61 -33.29
N ALA A 78 -12.12 -3.82 -32.81
CA ALA A 78 -10.69 -4.01 -33.07
C ALA A 78 -10.18 -5.36 -32.58
N LEU A 79 -10.54 -5.76 -31.36
CA LEU A 79 -10.14 -7.03 -30.79
C LEU A 79 -10.58 -8.25 -31.63
N LEU A 80 -11.74 -8.15 -32.28
CA LEU A 80 -12.30 -9.23 -33.09
C LEU A 80 -11.70 -9.30 -34.51
N ILE A 81 -11.07 -8.23 -34.98
CA ILE A 81 -10.63 -8.07 -36.37
C ILE A 81 -9.12 -8.02 -36.52
N LEU A 82 -8.42 -7.37 -35.58
CA LEU A 82 -7.02 -7.03 -35.69
C LEU A 82 -6.14 -7.97 -34.85
N PRO A 83 -4.89 -8.23 -35.27
CA PRO A 83 -3.93 -8.95 -34.46
C PRO A 83 -3.63 -8.20 -33.14
N PRO A 84 -3.24 -8.89 -32.05
CA PRO A 84 -3.11 -8.30 -30.72
C PRO A 84 -2.25 -7.04 -30.67
N TRP A 85 -1.13 -7.01 -31.39
CA TRP A 85 -0.25 -5.83 -31.46
C TRP A 85 -0.97 -4.61 -32.08
N ALA A 86 -1.79 -4.80 -33.11
CA ALA A 86 -2.53 -3.73 -33.79
C ALA A 86 -3.68 -3.20 -32.92
N VAL A 87 -4.36 -4.08 -32.17
CA VAL A 87 -5.36 -3.70 -31.17
C VAL A 87 -4.75 -2.78 -30.11
N MET A 88 -3.55 -3.12 -29.62
CA MET A 88 -2.84 -2.31 -28.64
C MET A 88 -2.53 -0.90 -29.15
N TRP A 89 -2.24 -0.73 -30.45
CA TRP A 89 -2.03 0.59 -31.05
C TRP A 89 -3.34 1.37 -31.26
N VAL A 90 -4.42 0.71 -31.70
CA VAL A 90 -5.75 1.32 -31.78
C VAL A 90 -6.22 1.80 -30.40
N ALA A 91 -5.98 1.00 -29.36
CA ALA A 91 -6.24 1.35 -27.97
C ALA A 91 -5.36 2.53 -27.51
N ALA A 92 -4.05 2.43 -27.69
CA ALA A 92 -3.11 3.45 -27.21
C ALA A 92 -3.33 4.83 -27.86
N LEU A 93 -3.66 4.86 -29.15
CA LEU A 93 -3.82 6.09 -29.92
C LEU A 93 -5.27 6.59 -29.97
N GLY A 94 -6.26 5.69 -29.83
CA GLY A 94 -7.68 6.00 -29.94
C GLY A 94 -8.31 6.52 -28.66
N THR A 95 -7.81 6.21 -27.46
CA THR A 95 -8.46 6.59 -26.20
C THR A 95 -8.00 7.94 -25.63
N MET A 96 -7.74 8.92 -26.51
CA MET A 96 -7.27 10.26 -26.10
C MET A 96 -8.43 11.08 -25.52
N ASP A 97 -8.45 11.24 -24.19
CA ASP A 97 -9.66 11.68 -23.47
C ASP A 97 -9.86 13.22 -23.42
N GLU A 98 -8.86 14.07 -23.69
CA GLU A 98 -9.02 15.53 -23.51
C GLU A 98 -8.14 16.40 -24.43
N ARG A 99 -8.64 16.82 -25.61
CA ARG A 99 -8.11 18.00 -26.34
C ARG A 99 -9.24 18.90 -26.81
N ILE A 100 -9.68 19.82 -25.96
CA ILE A 100 -10.34 21.06 -26.41
C ILE A 100 -9.22 22.07 -26.69
N PRO A 101 -9.22 22.79 -27.82
CA PRO A 101 -8.27 23.87 -28.07
C PRO A 101 -8.29 24.89 -26.91
N GLY A 102 -7.14 25.15 -26.29
CA GLY A 102 -6.98 26.17 -25.23
C GLY A 102 -6.49 25.68 -23.86
N VAL A 103 -6.39 24.37 -23.60
CA VAL A 103 -5.89 23.84 -22.31
C VAL A 103 -4.61 23.01 -22.51
N LYS A 104 -3.48 23.46 -21.92
CA LYS A 104 -2.22 22.68 -21.88
C LYS A 104 -2.33 21.55 -20.85
N ILE A 105 -2.45 20.31 -21.30
CA ILE A 105 -2.45 19.13 -20.42
C ILE A 105 -1.05 18.50 -20.36
N PRO A 106 -0.54 18.06 -19.19
CA PRO A 106 0.75 17.41 -19.07
C PRO A 106 0.79 16.01 -19.72
N TRP A 107 1.82 15.75 -20.54
CA TRP A 107 2.07 14.52 -21.33
C TRP A 107 1.96 13.19 -20.55
N ARG A 108 2.12 13.22 -19.22
CA ARG A 108 2.06 12.04 -18.36
C ARG A 108 0.64 11.46 -18.24
N ARG A 109 -0.40 12.31 -18.33
CA ARG A 109 -1.80 11.86 -18.35
C ARG A 109 -2.15 11.17 -19.66
N PHE A 110 -1.54 11.64 -20.74
CA PHE A 110 -1.69 11.06 -22.07
C PHE A 110 -1.19 9.61 -22.08
N LEU A 111 0.05 9.38 -21.64
CA LEU A 111 0.62 8.03 -21.63
C LEU A 111 -0.08 7.06 -20.67
N PHE A 112 -0.67 7.55 -19.57
CA PHE A 112 -1.33 6.69 -18.59
C PHE A 112 -2.61 6.04 -19.13
N SER A 113 -3.44 6.83 -19.83
CA SER A 113 -4.61 6.31 -20.54
C SER A 113 -4.16 5.27 -21.56
N SER A 114 -3.21 5.64 -22.43
CA SER A 114 -2.68 4.74 -23.46
C SER A 114 -2.09 3.43 -22.90
N GLY A 115 -1.35 3.49 -21.78
CA GLY A 115 -0.72 2.33 -21.16
C GLY A 115 -1.70 1.39 -20.42
N SER A 116 -2.73 1.96 -19.80
CA SER A 116 -3.77 1.18 -19.10
C SER A 116 -4.62 0.37 -20.07
N PHE A 117 -4.99 0.95 -21.21
CA PHE A 117 -5.76 0.26 -22.24
C PHE A 117 -4.92 -0.78 -23.00
N ALA A 118 -3.65 -0.51 -23.28
CA ALA A 118 -2.75 -1.52 -23.88
C ALA A 118 -2.60 -2.79 -23.02
N LEU A 119 -2.54 -2.65 -21.69
CA LEU A 119 -2.45 -3.77 -20.73
C LEU A 119 -3.70 -4.67 -20.71
N VAL A 120 -4.89 -4.10 -20.97
CA VAL A 120 -6.18 -4.80 -20.80
C VAL A 120 -6.59 -5.60 -22.04
N TYR A 121 -6.24 -5.13 -23.25
CA TYR A 121 -6.79 -5.68 -24.51
C TYR A 121 -5.87 -6.68 -25.23
N GLY A 122 -4.78 -7.12 -24.59
CA GLY A 122 -3.84 -8.11 -25.15
C GLY A 122 -4.21 -9.60 -24.98
N ILE A 123 -5.45 -9.94 -24.58
CA ILE A 123 -5.85 -11.33 -24.25
C ILE A 123 -7.18 -11.73 -24.94
N PRO A 124 -7.37 -12.97 -25.47
CA PRO A 124 -8.50 -13.32 -26.34
C PRO A 124 -9.91 -13.31 -25.69
N THR A 125 -10.92 -13.24 -26.54
CA THR A 125 -12.28 -12.68 -26.36
C THR A 125 -13.14 -13.19 -25.18
N LEU A 126 -13.05 -14.46 -24.75
CA LEU A 126 -13.82 -14.96 -23.59
C LEU A 126 -13.25 -14.47 -22.25
N ILE A 127 -11.95 -14.20 -22.24
CA ILE A 127 -11.23 -13.65 -21.10
C ILE A 127 -11.59 -12.17 -20.91
N VAL A 128 -12.13 -11.47 -21.92
CA VAL A 128 -12.35 -10.02 -21.84
C VAL A 128 -13.55 -9.63 -20.98
N ILE A 129 -14.66 -10.37 -20.99
CA ILE A 129 -15.77 -10.09 -20.06
C ILE A 129 -15.31 -10.36 -18.63
N VAL A 130 -14.56 -11.45 -18.43
CA VAL A 130 -13.95 -11.81 -17.14
C VAL A 130 -12.92 -10.76 -16.72
N VAL A 131 -12.07 -10.28 -17.61
CA VAL A 131 -11.04 -9.28 -17.34
C VAL A 131 -11.65 -7.90 -17.15
N VAL A 132 -12.69 -7.51 -17.87
CA VAL A 132 -13.41 -6.24 -17.63
C VAL A 132 -14.12 -6.32 -16.28
N ALA A 133 -14.75 -7.44 -15.94
CA ALA A 133 -15.37 -7.64 -14.63
C ALA A 133 -14.33 -7.67 -13.50
N VAL A 134 -13.21 -8.38 -13.69
CA VAL A 134 -12.09 -8.47 -12.74
C VAL A 134 -11.41 -7.12 -12.62
N ASN A 135 -11.12 -6.42 -13.72
CA ASN A 135 -10.51 -5.09 -13.72
C ASN A 135 -11.45 -4.06 -13.10
N PHE A 136 -12.73 -4.04 -13.46
CA PHE A 136 -13.72 -3.16 -12.82
C PHE A 136 -13.83 -3.47 -11.33
N SER A 137 -13.79 -4.75 -10.94
CA SER A 137 -13.79 -5.17 -9.53
C SER A 137 -12.50 -4.76 -8.81
N LEU A 138 -11.33 -4.89 -9.45
CA LEU A 138 -10.01 -4.51 -8.92
C LEU A 138 -9.87 -2.99 -8.82
N VAL A 139 -10.37 -2.24 -9.80
CA VAL A 139 -10.41 -0.78 -9.79
C VAL A 139 -11.41 -0.29 -8.74
N SER A 140 -12.59 -0.89 -8.66
CA SER A 140 -13.58 -0.58 -7.61
C SER A 140 -13.06 -0.96 -6.22
N LEU A 141 -12.29 -2.05 -6.11
CA LEU A 141 -11.59 -2.46 -4.91
C LEU A 141 -10.49 -1.45 -4.57
N PHE A 142 -9.70 -1.02 -5.54
CA PHE A 142 -8.69 0.01 -5.37
C PHE A 142 -9.30 1.34 -4.88
N PHE A 143 -10.40 1.80 -5.49
CA PHE A 143 -11.11 3.01 -5.04
C PHE A 143 -11.75 2.84 -3.66
N SER A 144 -12.39 1.71 -3.39
CA SER A 144 -12.90 1.35 -2.04
C SER A 144 -11.78 1.36 -0.99
N LEU A 145 -10.61 0.85 -1.35
CA LEU A 145 -9.44 0.78 -0.47
C LEU A 145 -8.73 2.13 -0.32
N LEU A 146 -8.77 3.00 -1.32
CA LEU A 146 -8.24 4.37 -1.26
C LEU A 146 -9.14 5.32 -0.46
N GLU A 147 -10.45 5.25 -0.68
CA GLU A 147 -11.43 6.22 -0.18
C GLU A 147 -12.05 5.80 1.16
N GLY A 148 -11.85 4.54 1.57
CA GLY A 148 -12.46 4.05 2.81
C GLY A 148 -13.92 3.61 2.66
N SER A 149 -14.46 3.64 1.43
CA SER A 149 -15.84 3.29 1.11
C SER A 149 -16.04 1.76 1.00
N ASN A 150 -17.26 1.28 1.19
CA ASN A 150 -17.61 -0.13 1.04
C ASN A 150 -17.45 -0.56 -0.43
N TRP A 151 -16.73 -1.65 -0.71
CA TRP A 151 -16.50 -2.15 -2.07
C TRP A 151 -17.80 -2.41 -2.83
N TRP A 152 -18.79 -3.00 -2.17
CA TRP A 152 -20.12 -3.20 -2.76
C TRP A 152 -20.81 -1.88 -3.05
N ALA A 153 -20.60 -0.85 -2.22
CA ALA A 153 -21.10 0.48 -2.52
C ALA A 153 -20.38 1.07 -3.75
N VAL A 154 -19.07 0.95 -3.87
CA VAL A 154 -18.32 1.44 -5.06
C VAL A 154 -18.71 0.70 -6.33
N VAL A 155 -18.81 -0.62 -6.29
CA VAL A 155 -19.26 -1.45 -7.42
C VAL A 155 -20.70 -1.11 -7.78
N ARG A 156 -21.61 -1.11 -6.80
CA ARG A 156 -23.02 -0.74 -7.00
C ARG A 156 -23.12 0.66 -7.59
N ASN A 157 -22.35 1.62 -7.09
CA ASN A 157 -22.41 3.01 -7.53
C ASN A 157 -21.73 3.23 -8.89
N GLY A 158 -20.72 2.44 -9.24
CA GLY A 158 -20.05 2.49 -10.54
C GLY A 158 -20.83 1.78 -11.66
N VAL A 159 -21.70 0.84 -11.29
CA VAL A 159 -22.62 0.12 -12.19
C VAL A 159 -24.01 0.77 -12.21
N ALA A 160 -24.45 1.39 -11.10
CA ALA A 160 -25.73 2.07 -10.99
C ALA A 160 -25.83 3.21 -12.01
N GLY A 161 -26.92 3.19 -12.78
CA GLY A 161 -27.17 4.16 -13.84
C GLY A 161 -26.41 3.92 -15.15
N SER A 162 -25.44 2.99 -15.20
CA SER A 162 -24.62 2.72 -16.40
C SER A 162 -24.51 1.24 -16.79
N TRP A 163 -25.12 0.31 -16.03
CA TRP A 163 -25.05 -1.15 -16.28
C TRP A 163 -25.51 -1.55 -17.68
N PHE A 164 -26.58 -0.93 -18.17
CA PHE A 164 -27.09 -1.17 -19.52
C PHE A 164 -26.06 -0.77 -20.60
N THR A 165 -25.29 0.28 -20.36
CA THR A 165 -24.20 0.73 -21.24
C THR A 165 -23.09 -0.30 -21.34
N TYR A 166 -22.71 -0.92 -20.22
CA TYR A 166 -21.67 -1.96 -20.22
C TYR A 166 -22.10 -3.22 -20.97
N ILE A 167 -23.40 -3.51 -21.06
CA ILE A 167 -23.95 -4.63 -21.84
C ILE A 167 -24.12 -4.24 -23.32
N ALA A 168 -24.58 -3.02 -23.59
CA ALA A 168 -24.80 -2.54 -24.95
C ALA A 168 -23.50 -2.37 -25.75
N LEU A 169 -22.40 -1.95 -25.11
CA LEU A 169 -21.13 -1.68 -25.77
C LEU A 169 -20.49 -2.90 -26.47
N PRO A 170 -20.39 -4.10 -25.83
CA PRO A 170 -19.95 -5.32 -26.52
C PRO A 170 -20.85 -5.74 -27.67
N VAL A 171 -22.18 -5.60 -27.53
CA VAL A 171 -23.15 -5.92 -28.59
C VAL A 171 -22.94 -5.00 -29.79
N ILE A 172 -22.78 -3.70 -29.55
CA ILE A 172 -22.44 -2.72 -30.57
C ILE A 172 -21.08 -3.03 -31.20
N GLY A 173 -20.07 -3.40 -30.41
CA GLY A 173 -18.76 -3.83 -30.92
C GLY A 173 -18.82 -5.07 -31.83
N TYR A 174 -19.70 -6.03 -31.49
CA TYR A 174 -19.96 -7.19 -32.33
C TYR A 174 -20.71 -6.82 -33.63
N LEU A 175 -21.66 -5.88 -33.57
CA LEU A 175 -22.31 -5.36 -34.78
C LEU A 175 -21.32 -4.61 -35.69
N ILE A 176 -20.38 -3.84 -35.13
CA ILE A 176 -19.26 -3.24 -35.87
C ILE A 176 -18.47 -4.34 -36.59
N TYR A 177 -18.15 -5.43 -35.88
CA TYR A 177 -17.45 -6.58 -36.45
C TYR A 177 -18.18 -7.20 -37.63
N VAL A 178 -19.47 -7.54 -37.47
CA VAL A 178 -20.27 -8.16 -38.52
C VAL A 178 -20.40 -7.24 -39.74
N PHE A 179 -20.64 -5.94 -39.55
CA PHE A 179 -20.79 -5.01 -40.67
C PHE A 179 -19.50 -4.71 -41.42
N LEU A 180 -18.35 -4.68 -40.73
CA LEU A 180 -17.06 -4.53 -41.38
C LEU A 180 -16.67 -5.77 -42.20
N LEU A 181 -17.02 -6.98 -41.74
CA LEU A 181 -16.83 -8.21 -42.53
C LEU A 181 -17.70 -8.28 -43.78
N GLN A 182 -18.90 -7.70 -43.73
CA GLN A 182 -19.83 -7.66 -44.87
C GLN A 182 -19.56 -6.50 -45.86
N GLN A 183 -18.45 -5.77 -45.72
CA GLN A 183 -18.07 -4.65 -46.58
C GLN A 183 -19.14 -3.54 -46.70
N MET A 184 -19.97 -3.36 -45.67
CA MET A 184 -20.95 -2.27 -45.66
C MET A 184 -20.25 -0.90 -45.75
N PRO A 185 -20.85 0.11 -46.39
CA PRO A 185 -20.25 1.43 -46.48
C PRO A 185 -20.08 2.01 -45.08
N VAL A 186 -18.84 2.40 -44.76
CA VAL A 186 -18.41 2.86 -43.43
C VAL A 186 -19.34 3.94 -42.86
N ARG A 187 -19.89 4.81 -43.71
CA ARG A 187 -20.84 5.87 -43.31
C ARG A 187 -22.10 5.31 -42.62
N LEU A 188 -22.58 4.13 -43.03
CA LEU A 188 -23.75 3.47 -42.46
C LEU A 188 -23.45 2.85 -41.10
N VAL A 189 -22.27 2.23 -40.95
CA VAL A 189 -21.76 1.68 -39.68
C VAL A 189 -21.57 2.80 -38.66
N VAL A 190 -21.04 3.94 -39.08
CA VAL A 190 -20.89 5.14 -38.23
C VAL A 190 -22.26 5.68 -37.80
N PHE A 191 -23.22 5.79 -38.72
CA PHE A 191 -24.53 6.38 -38.42
C PHE A 191 -25.37 5.51 -37.48
N LEU A 192 -25.51 4.20 -37.75
CA LEU A 192 -26.38 3.29 -37.01
C LEU A 192 -25.91 3.02 -35.58
N LEU A 193 -24.61 3.16 -35.31
CA LEU A 193 -24.02 2.78 -34.03
C LEU A 193 -23.61 4.00 -33.18
N TYR A 194 -23.33 5.15 -33.79
CA TYR A 194 -22.87 6.34 -33.04
C TYR A 194 -24.00 7.28 -32.62
N ALA A 195 -25.07 7.41 -33.41
CA ALA A 195 -26.18 8.32 -33.11
C ALA A 195 -26.94 7.95 -31.81
N PRO A 196 -27.30 6.68 -31.54
CA PRO A 196 -27.99 6.30 -30.30
C PRO A 196 -27.14 6.53 -29.05
N LEU A 197 -25.83 6.33 -29.16
CA LEU A 197 -24.88 6.52 -28.06
C LEU A 197 -24.70 8.00 -27.69
N LEU A 198 -24.76 8.91 -28.68
CA LEU A 198 -24.76 10.36 -28.43
C LEU A 198 -26.04 10.82 -27.73
N VAL A 199 -27.21 10.26 -28.08
CA VAL A 199 -28.49 10.59 -27.44
C VAL A 199 -28.54 10.08 -26.00
N TYR A 200 -28.10 8.83 -25.76
CA TYR A 200 -28.00 8.29 -24.39
C TYR A 200 -27.07 9.16 -23.52
N ARG A 201 -25.94 9.58 -24.10
CA ARG A 201 -24.96 10.47 -23.44
C ARG A 201 -25.55 11.82 -23.02
N THR A 202 -26.28 12.49 -23.90
CA THR A 202 -26.85 13.82 -23.58
C THR A 202 -27.91 13.72 -22.47
N SER A 203 -28.65 12.62 -22.42
CA SER A 203 -29.60 12.34 -21.34
C SER A 203 -28.92 12.21 -19.97
N LEU A 204 -27.85 11.40 -19.86
CA LEU A 204 -27.12 11.21 -18.60
C LEU A 204 -26.44 12.50 -18.11
N GLN A 205 -25.87 13.29 -19.02
CA GLN A 205 -25.26 14.58 -18.66
C GLN A 205 -26.29 15.56 -18.08
N LYS A 206 -27.54 15.51 -18.55
CA LYS A 206 -28.63 16.34 -18.02
C LYS A 206 -29.04 15.91 -16.61
N GLN A 207 -29.09 14.61 -16.33
CA GLN A 207 -29.40 14.08 -14.99
C GLN A 207 -28.35 14.47 -13.94
N ASN A 208 -27.06 14.29 -14.22
CA ASN A 208 -26.00 14.64 -13.25
C ASN A 208 -25.96 16.14 -12.92
N ARG A 209 -26.33 17.01 -13.88
CA ARG A 209 -26.44 18.46 -13.62
C ARG A 209 -27.60 18.79 -12.66
N LEU A 210 -28.68 18.02 -12.72
CA LEU A 210 -29.84 18.22 -11.86
C LEU A 210 -29.51 17.89 -10.39
N ASP A 211 -28.80 16.78 -10.14
CA ASP A 211 -28.36 16.38 -8.80
C ASP A 211 -27.44 17.42 -8.14
N GLN A 212 -26.52 18.00 -8.94
CA GLN A 212 -25.60 19.02 -8.45
C GLN A 212 -26.33 20.32 -8.13
N TRP A 213 -27.29 20.71 -8.98
CA TRP A 213 -28.14 21.87 -8.76
C TRP A 213 -28.98 21.76 -7.47
N LEU A 214 -29.54 20.58 -7.17
CA LEU A 214 -30.27 20.33 -5.92
C LEU A 214 -29.39 20.55 -4.68
N ARG A 215 -28.14 20.09 -4.70
CA ARG A 215 -27.19 20.28 -3.57
C ARG A 215 -26.84 21.75 -3.37
N ASP A 216 -26.58 22.47 -4.45
CA ASP A 216 -26.27 23.90 -4.39
C ASP A 216 -27.46 24.72 -3.89
N SER A 217 -28.70 24.27 -4.17
CA SER A 217 -29.92 24.89 -3.64
C SER A 217 -30.01 24.82 -2.11
N PHE A 218 -29.73 23.66 -1.48
CA PHE A 218 -29.75 23.55 -0.01
C PHE A 218 -28.71 24.44 0.68
N ILE A 219 -27.50 24.54 0.09
CA ILE A 219 -26.45 25.44 0.61
C ILE A 219 -26.87 26.90 0.45
N MET A 220 -27.59 27.25 -0.62
CA MET A 220 -28.10 28.61 -0.80
C MET A 220 -29.15 28.95 0.27
N GLN A 221 -30.08 28.03 0.55
CA GLN A 221 -31.11 28.21 1.59
C GLN A 221 -30.49 28.41 2.98
N SER A 222 -29.51 27.60 3.38
CA SER A 222 -28.85 27.75 4.69
C SER A 222 -28.12 29.09 4.82
N ARG A 223 -27.52 29.59 3.72
CA ARG A 223 -26.84 30.90 3.70
C ARG A 223 -27.80 32.07 3.90
N VAL A 224 -29.05 31.96 3.46
CA VAL A 224 -30.07 32.99 3.70
C VAL A 224 -30.39 33.07 5.19
N VAL A 225 -30.53 31.93 5.87
CA VAL A 225 -30.78 31.86 7.31
C VAL A 225 -29.56 32.36 8.11
N ASP A 226 -28.35 31.87 7.81
CA ASP A 226 -27.10 32.32 8.46
C ASP A 226 -26.93 33.85 8.40
N LYS A 227 -27.29 34.46 7.25
CA LYS A 227 -27.19 35.91 7.04
C LYS A 227 -28.23 36.68 7.85
N ARG A 228 -29.43 36.13 8.05
CA ARG A 228 -30.50 36.75 8.85
C ARG A 228 -30.22 36.64 10.35
N ASP A 229 -29.76 35.49 10.84
CA ASP A 229 -29.52 35.22 12.28
C ASP A 229 -28.26 35.91 12.86
N GLY A 230 -27.51 36.67 12.05
CA GLY A 230 -26.30 37.37 12.51
C GLY A 230 -25.15 36.44 12.92
N GLN A 231 -25.20 35.16 12.53
CA GLN A 231 -24.12 34.18 12.69
C GLN A 231 -22.94 34.50 11.76
N THR A 232 -21.77 33.90 12.03
CA THR A 232 -20.64 34.01 11.10
C THR A 232 -20.98 33.33 9.77
N PHE A 233 -20.67 34.00 8.65
CA PHE A 233 -20.92 33.47 7.30
C PHE A 233 -20.36 32.04 7.16
N GLY A 234 -21.22 31.10 6.77
CA GLY A 234 -20.84 29.70 6.53
C GLY A 234 -20.83 28.79 7.76
N HIS A 235 -21.44 29.19 8.88
CA HIS A 235 -21.61 28.36 10.08
C HIS A 235 -22.29 27.02 9.75
N SER A 236 -23.47 27.08 9.15
CA SER A 236 -24.24 25.88 8.80
C SER A 236 -23.45 24.94 7.88
N GLN A 237 -22.64 25.50 6.97
CA GLN A 237 -21.76 24.70 6.10
C GLN A 237 -20.64 23.99 6.89
N ARG A 238 -19.98 24.69 7.82
CA ARG A 238 -18.91 24.11 8.65
C ARG A 238 -19.44 23.02 9.57
N VAL A 239 -20.62 23.24 10.16
CA VAL A 239 -21.31 22.22 10.98
C VAL A 239 -21.61 20.99 10.13
N GLY A 240 -22.20 21.15 8.94
CA GLY A 240 -22.45 20.03 8.02
C GLY A 240 -21.19 19.25 7.64
N GLU A 241 -20.10 19.94 7.29
CA GLU A 241 -18.81 19.31 6.96
C GLU A 241 -18.21 18.55 8.15
N LEU A 242 -18.32 19.10 9.36
CA LEU A 242 -17.86 18.44 10.58
C LEU A 242 -18.72 17.21 10.91
N CYS A 243 -20.03 17.31 10.75
CA CYS A 243 -20.98 16.21 10.93
C CYS A 243 -20.69 15.06 9.97
N GLU A 244 -20.44 15.35 8.68
CA GLU A 244 -20.05 14.33 7.70
C GLU A 244 -18.75 13.64 8.12
N THR A 245 -17.76 14.42 8.59
CA THR A 245 -16.46 13.88 9.02
C THR A 245 -16.62 12.95 10.22
N ILE A 246 -17.44 13.32 11.21
CA ILE A 246 -17.77 12.45 12.35
C ILE A 246 -18.53 11.20 11.90
N ALA A 247 -19.58 11.35 11.08
CA ALA A 247 -20.38 10.23 10.59
C ALA A 247 -19.52 9.19 9.85
N ARG A 248 -18.59 9.65 9.01
CA ARG A 248 -17.61 8.79 8.34
C ARG A 248 -16.62 8.14 9.31
N MET A 249 -16.15 8.88 10.33
CA MET A 249 -15.29 8.34 11.40
C MET A 249 -16.01 7.27 12.24
N MET A 250 -17.33 7.39 12.40
CA MET A 250 -18.20 6.42 13.06
C MET A 250 -18.63 5.26 12.14
N HIS A 251 -18.09 5.18 10.91
CA HIS A 251 -18.34 4.10 9.95
C HIS A 251 -19.79 3.97 9.47
N LEU A 252 -20.52 5.09 9.36
CA LEU A 252 -21.87 5.12 8.80
C LEU A 252 -21.86 5.02 7.26
N GLY A 253 -22.96 4.54 6.67
CA GLY A 253 -23.10 4.39 5.21
C GLY A 253 -23.09 5.75 4.48
N GLU A 254 -22.60 5.79 3.23
CA GLU A 254 -22.44 7.05 2.46
C GLU A 254 -23.73 7.88 2.34
N GLU A 255 -24.86 7.20 2.10
CA GLU A 255 -26.17 7.84 1.97
C GLU A 255 -26.56 8.54 3.27
N TYR A 256 -26.44 7.83 4.40
CA TYR A 256 -26.73 8.36 5.72
C TYR A 256 -25.72 9.44 6.17
N CYS A 257 -24.44 9.33 5.81
CA CYS A 257 -23.46 10.41 5.98
C CYS A 257 -23.89 11.68 5.25
N ASN A 258 -24.43 11.55 4.03
CA ASN A 258 -24.97 12.69 3.29
C ASN A 258 -26.25 13.23 3.93
N THR A 259 -27.15 12.37 4.43
CA THR A 259 -28.33 12.78 5.21
C THR A 259 -27.92 13.60 6.44
N ILE A 260 -26.96 13.12 7.23
CA ILE A 260 -26.42 13.81 8.41
C ILE A 260 -25.76 15.15 8.03
N ARG A 261 -25.00 15.18 6.93
CA ARG A 261 -24.40 16.41 6.40
C ARG A 261 -25.46 17.45 6.04
N VAL A 262 -26.52 17.04 5.34
CA VAL A 262 -27.63 17.92 4.96
C VAL A 262 -28.39 18.37 6.22
N GLY A 263 -28.63 17.48 7.18
CA GLY A 263 -29.21 17.81 8.49
C GLY A 263 -28.39 18.85 9.24
N GLY A 264 -27.06 18.74 9.25
CA GLY A 264 -26.18 19.76 9.83
C GLY A 264 -26.20 21.10 9.08
N ILE A 265 -26.38 21.10 7.75
CA ILE A 265 -26.51 22.34 6.95
C ILE A 265 -27.86 23.03 7.20
N LEU A 266 -28.91 22.27 7.52
CA LEU A 266 -30.28 22.78 7.64
C LEU A 266 -30.79 22.80 9.09
N HIS A 267 -29.95 22.50 10.09
CA HIS A 267 -30.37 22.38 11.49
C HIS A 267 -31.09 23.63 12.03
N ASP A 268 -30.66 24.80 11.58
CA ASP A 268 -31.20 26.10 11.96
C ASP A 268 -32.31 26.64 11.03
N LEU A 269 -32.77 25.86 10.03
CA LEU A 269 -33.72 26.33 9.01
C LEU A 269 -34.98 26.97 9.62
N GLY A 270 -35.49 26.40 10.71
CA GLY A 270 -36.70 26.90 11.38
C GLY A 270 -36.53 28.23 12.11
N LYS A 271 -35.31 28.77 12.24
CA LYS A 271 -35.10 30.16 12.71
C LYS A 271 -35.82 31.18 11.81
N ILE A 272 -36.17 30.79 10.59
CA ILE A 272 -36.99 31.61 9.71
C ILE A 272 -38.36 31.99 10.32
N ALA A 273 -38.93 31.12 11.16
CA ALA A 273 -40.21 31.34 11.82
C ALA A 273 -40.10 32.21 13.09
N ILE A 274 -38.88 32.50 13.57
CA ILE A 274 -38.66 33.27 14.79
C ILE A 274 -38.75 34.78 14.48
N PRO A 275 -39.48 35.59 15.28
CA PRO A 275 -39.57 37.04 15.10
C PRO A 275 -38.21 37.73 15.25
N ASP A 276 -37.92 38.72 14.40
CA ASP A 276 -36.66 39.47 14.43
C ASP A 276 -36.41 40.18 15.78
N SER A 277 -37.48 40.62 16.45
CA SER A 277 -37.39 41.25 17.78
C SER A 277 -36.84 40.32 18.86
N ILE A 278 -36.97 39.00 18.67
CA ILE A 278 -36.45 37.96 19.56
C ILE A 278 -35.09 37.48 19.04
N LEU A 279 -35.00 37.16 17.75
CA LEU A 279 -33.79 36.61 17.12
C LEU A 279 -32.60 37.58 17.17
N LEU A 280 -32.84 38.88 16.95
CA LEU A 280 -31.80 39.91 16.88
C LEU A 280 -31.65 40.72 18.18
N LYS A 281 -32.28 40.28 19.28
CA LYS A 281 -32.32 41.03 20.54
C LYS A 281 -30.90 41.24 21.11
N PRO A 282 -30.45 42.49 21.36
CA PRO A 282 -29.17 42.76 22.01
C PRO A 282 -29.30 42.58 23.53
N GLY A 283 -29.29 41.33 24.02
CA GLY A 283 -29.38 41.03 25.44
C GLY A 283 -29.79 39.59 25.76
N LYS A 284 -29.98 39.28 27.04
CA LYS A 284 -30.54 37.98 27.44
C LYS A 284 -32.02 37.92 27.09
N LEU A 285 -32.45 36.76 26.62
CA LEU A 285 -33.86 36.45 26.36
C LEU A 285 -34.61 36.31 27.69
N THR A 286 -35.87 36.71 27.71
CA THR A 286 -36.78 36.36 28.81
C THR A 286 -37.15 34.87 28.72
N PRO A 287 -37.64 34.24 29.80
CA PRO A 287 -38.10 32.85 29.74
C PRO A 287 -39.13 32.61 28.64
N GLU A 288 -40.06 33.54 28.42
CA GLU A 288 -41.09 33.46 27.39
C GLU A 288 -40.50 33.55 25.98
N GLU A 289 -39.54 34.45 25.76
CA GLU A 289 -38.81 34.57 24.50
C GLU A 289 -37.96 33.31 24.21
N TYR A 290 -37.42 32.68 25.26
CA TYR A 290 -36.66 31.45 25.14
C TYR A 290 -37.55 30.26 24.73
N GLU A 291 -38.77 30.16 25.25
CA GLU A 291 -39.75 29.16 24.79
C GLU A 291 -40.11 29.35 23.31
N ILE A 292 -40.20 30.59 22.82
CA ILE A 292 -40.39 30.86 21.39
C ILE A 292 -39.20 30.37 20.58
N ILE A 293 -37.96 30.62 21.01
CA ILE A 293 -36.76 30.12 20.30
C ILE A 293 -36.71 28.59 20.27
N LYS A 294 -37.16 27.89 21.31
CA LYS A 294 -37.20 26.42 21.32
C LYS A 294 -38.10 25.80 20.25
N THR A 295 -38.96 26.58 19.59
CA THR A 295 -39.83 26.09 18.51
C THR A 295 -39.09 25.88 17.19
N HIS A 296 -37.92 26.49 16.97
CA HIS A 296 -37.26 26.45 15.67
C HIS A 296 -36.88 25.04 15.16
N PRO A 297 -36.54 24.03 15.99
CA PRO A 297 -36.30 22.69 15.46
C PRO A 297 -37.57 22.07 14.89
N VAL A 298 -38.73 22.34 15.52
CA VAL A 298 -40.05 21.85 15.10
C VAL A 298 -40.48 22.55 13.81
N GLU A 299 -40.32 23.87 13.73
CA GLU A 299 -40.61 24.65 12.51
C GLU A 299 -39.72 24.23 11.34
N GLY A 300 -38.43 24.00 11.59
CA GLY A 300 -37.49 23.51 10.57
C GLY A 300 -37.84 22.11 10.07
N ALA A 301 -38.23 21.22 10.99
CA ALA A 301 -38.68 19.87 10.66
C ALA A 301 -39.99 19.90 9.85
N ALA A 302 -40.94 20.78 10.19
CA ALA A 302 -42.20 20.94 9.48
C ALA A 302 -42.00 21.39 8.02
N ILE A 303 -41.12 22.37 7.79
CA ILE A 303 -40.76 22.83 6.42
C ILE A 303 -40.16 21.68 5.60
N LEU A 304 -39.27 20.88 6.20
CA LEU A 304 -38.64 19.76 5.51
C LEU A 304 -39.60 18.60 5.25
N ALA A 305 -40.58 18.38 6.14
CA ALA A 305 -41.56 17.30 6.02
C ALA A 305 -42.52 17.47 4.82
N GLU A 306 -42.61 18.67 4.21
CA GLU A 306 -43.38 18.89 2.98
C GLU A 306 -42.86 18.08 1.77
N HIS A 307 -41.59 17.65 1.81
CA HIS A 307 -40.99 16.82 0.76
C HIS A 307 -40.74 15.39 1.25
N PRO A 308 -41.37 14.35 0.66
CA PRO A 308 -41.29 12.97 1.16
C PRO A 308 -39.87 12.40 1.30
N GLU A 309 -38.96 12.81 0.41
CA GLU A 309 -37.55 12.36 0.43
C GLU A 309 -36.70 13.01 1.54
N GLN A 310 -37.23 13.98 2.30
CA GLN A 310 -36.49 14.71 3.34
C GLN A 310 -36.80 14.24 4.77
N LYS A 311 -37.58 13.16 4.93
CA LYS A 311 -38.03 12.68 6.23
C LYS A 311 -36.88 12.45 7.23
N GLU A 312 -35.82 11.75 6.83
CA GLU A 312 -34.68 11.49 7.72
C GLU A 312 -33.92 12.77 8.09
N VAL A 313 -33.87 13.75 7.18
CA VAL A 313 -33.26 15.06 7.46
C VAL A 313 -34.14 15.83 8.45
N SER A 314 -35.46 15.78 8.28
CA SER A 314 -36.45 16.38 9.18
C SER A 314 -36.30 15.84 10.61
N ASP A 315 -36.18 14.52 10.79
CA ASP A 315 -35.96 13.89 12.10
C ASP A 315 -34.64 14.39 12.74
N ILE A 316 -33.58 14.54 11.96
CA ILE A 316 -32.29 15.05 12.45
C ILE A 316 -32.44 16.49 12.96
N VAL A 317 -33.09 17.34 12.15
CA VAL A 317 -33.32 18.75 12.46
C VAL A 317 -34.27 18.91 13.65
N MET A 318 -35.29 18.07 13.81
CA MET A 318 -36.23 18.16 14.93
C MET A 318 -35.55 17.97 16.29
N HIS A 319 -34.63 17.00 16.38
CA HIS A 319 -34.05 16.56 17.66
C HIS A 319 -32.63 17.08 17.93
N HIS A 320 -32.09 18.00 17.13
CA HIS A 320 -30.69 18.43 17.25
C HIS A 320 -30.38 19.19 18.56
N HIS A 321 -31.38 19.61 19.32
CA HIS A 321 -31.24 20.18 20.67
C HIS A 321 -31.57 19.21 21.81
N GLU A 322 -31.84 17.95 21.52
CA GLU A 322 -31.97 16.91 22.54
C GLU A 322 -30.64 16.66 23.23
N ARG A 323 -30.69 16.42 24.55
CA ARG A 323 -29.52 16.24 25.40
C ARG A 323 -29.38 14.80 25.84
N TRP A 324 -28.14 14.32 25.96
CA TRP A 324 -27.87 12.92 26.33
C TRP A 324 -28.54 12.48 27.66
N ASP A 325 -28.71 13.40 28.60
CA ASP A 325 -29.37 13.19 29.90
C ASP A 325 -30.91 13.24 29.86
N GLY A 326 -31.52 13.62 28.74
CA GLY A 326 -32.97 13.77 28.57
C GLY A 326 -33.52 15.13 29.01
N ALA A 327 -32.67 16.11 29.35
CA ALA A 327 -33.10 17.47 29.71
C ALA A 327 -33.22 18.41 28.49
N GLY A 328 -33.20 17.86 27.28
CA GLY A 328 -33.29 18.59 26.01
C GLY A 328 -34.74 18.87 25.58
N TYR A 329 -34.90 19.32 24.34
CA TYR A 329 -36.20 19.61 23.71
C TYR A 329 -36.13 19.21 22.22
N PRO A 330 -37.27 18.99 21.54
CA PRO A 330 -38.66 19.17 22.00
C PRO A 330 -39.28 18.01 22.80
N ASP A 331 -38.79 16.78 22.65
CA ASP A 331 -39.46 15.56 23.13
C ASP A 331 -38.81 14.97 24.41
N GLY A 332 -37.63 15.46 24.80
CA GLY A 332 -36.92 15.02 26.01
C GLY A 332 -36.30 13.63 25.88
N LEU A 333 -35.92 13.24 24.66
CA LEU A 333 -35.33 11.94 24.33
C LEU A 333 -33.99 11.74 25.06
N ARG A 334 -33.72 10.52 25.53
CA ARG A 334 -32.51 10.23 26.33
C ARG A 334 -31.56 9.25 25.64
N GLY A 335 -30.26 9.56 25.70
CA GLY A 335 -29.19 8.65 25.28
C GLY A 335 -29.31 8.17 23.83
N GLN A 336 -29.66 6.90 23.64
CA GLN A 336 -29.77 6.27 22.32
C GLN A 336 -31.13 6.45 21.65
N GLU A 337 -32.13 6.99 22.35
CA GLU A 337 -33.44 7.34 21.77
C GLU A 337 -33.32 8.56 20.85
N ILE A 338 -32.33 9.43 21.07
CA ILE A 338 -32.01 10.57 20.21
C ILE A 338 -31.43 10.04 18.89
N PRO A 339 -31.96 10.45 17.71
CA PRO A 339 -31.40 10.06 16.42
C PRO A 339 -29.90 10.33 16.33
N LEU A 340 -29.14 9.38 15.82
CA LEU A 340 -27.67 9.49 15.77
C LEU A 340 -27.21 10.75 15.03
N GLY A 341 -27.90 11.12 13.95
CA GLY A 341 -27.61 12.37 13.24
C GLY A 341 -27.77 13.60 14.12
N SER A 342 -28.83 13.69 14.92
CA SER A 342 -29.07 14.80 15.85
C SER A 342 -27.99 14.90 16.92
N ARG A 343 -27.53 13.76 17.47
CA ARG A 343 -26.42 13.73 18.46
C ARG A 343 -25.11 14.26 17.87
N ILE A 344 -24.85 13.94 16.60
CA ILE A 344 -23.68 14.44 15.87
C ILE A 344 -23.82 15.94 15.60
N VAL A 345 -24.98 16.40 15.14
CA VAL A 345 -25.25 17.82 14.87
C VAL A 345 -25.11 18.66 16.14
N ASN A 346 -25.68 18.23 17.26
CA ASN A 346 -25.60 18.91 18.56
C ASN A 346 -24.13 19.16 18.98
N ALA A 347 -23.29 18.12 18.94
CA ALA A 347 -21.88 18.25 19.31
C ALA A 347 -21.08 19.13 18.32
N CYS A 348 -21.39 19.04 17.02
CA CYS A 348 -20.73 19.84 15.98
C CYS A 348 -21.10 21.32 16.05
N ASP A 349 -22.38 21.64 16.27
CA ASP A 349 -22.87 23.02 16.44
C ASP A 349 -22.25 23.64 17.70
N ALA A 350 -22.26 22.93 18.82
CA ALA A 350 -21.60 23.40 20.04
C ALA A 350 -20.11 23.68 19.83
N PHE A 351 -19.41 22.81 19.10
CA PHE A 351 -17.99 23.01 18.79
C PHE A 351 -17.74 24.23 17.88
N ASP A 352 -18.49 24.41 16.80
CA ASP A 352 -18.35 25.60 15.93
C ASP A 352 -18.71 26.88 16.71
N THR A 353 -19.78 26.82 17.51
CA THR A 353 -20.22 27.91 18.38
C THR A 353 -19.13 28.35 19.37
N ILE A 354 -18.40 27.42 19.98
CA ILE A 354 -17.33 27.72 20.96
C ILE A 354 -16.07 28.27 20.27
N THR A 355 -15.78 27.84 19.05
CA THR A 355 -14.53 28.12 18.33
C THR A 355 -14.61 29.29 17.34
N GLN A 356 -15.76 29.96 17.22
CA GLN A 356 -15.96 31.11 16.34
C GLN A 356 -16.30 32.38 17.12
N ALA A 357 -15.92 33.55 16.59
CA ALA A 357 -16.28 34.85 17.15
C ALA A 357 -17.76 35.16 16.86
N ARG A 358 -18.53 35.59 17.87
CA ARG A 358 -19.94 36.04 17.72
C ARG A 358 -20.10 37.49 18.18
N VAL A 359 -21.14 38.16 17.71
CA VAL A 359 -21.49 39.57 18.03
C VAL A 359 -21.50 39.84 19.54
N PHE A 360 -21.85 38.84 20.36
CA PHE A 360 -21.96 38.96 21.83
C PHE A 360 -20.87 38.22 22.64
N ARG A 361 -19.87 37.61 21.99
CA ARG A 361 -18.76 36.89 22.66
C ARG A 361 -17.42 37.18 21.94
N PRO A 362 -16.62 38.15 22.41
CA PRO A 362 -15.39 38.59 21.70
C PRO A 362 -14.21 37.63 21.84
N THR A 363 -14.21 36.73 22.83
CA THR A 363 -13.10 35.81 23.11
C THR A 363 -13.35 34.44 22.48
N VAL A 364 -12.59 34.12 21.43
CA VAL A 364 -12.63 32.82 20.75
C VAL A 364 -11.80 31.82 21.55
N LYS A 365 -12.40 30.69 21.95
CA LYS A 365 -11.65 29.59 22.58
C LYS A 365 -10.90 28.80 21.52
N THR A 366 -9.72 28.31 21.86
CA THR A 366 -8.97 27.41 21.00
C THR A 366 -9.72 26.08 20.84
N PRO A 367 -9.51 25.33 19.73
CA PRO A 367 -10.09 23.99 19.56
C PRO A 367 -9.82 23.04 20.73
N ALA A 368 -8.66 23.18 21.37
CA ALA A 368 -8.29 22.40 22.55
C ALA A 368 -9.13 22.73 23.79
N GLU A 369 -9.41 24.02 24.00
CA GLU A 369 -10.29 24.49 25.07
C GLU A 369 -11.73 24.08 24.84
N ALA A 370 -12.21 24.18 23.59
CA ALA A 370 -13.54 23.72 23.21
C ALA A 370 -13.71 22.22 23.51
N ILE A 371 -12.74 21.40 23.11
CA ILE A 371 -12.74 19.97 23.43
C ILE A 371 -12.75 19.71 24.94
N ARG A 372 -11.94 20.43 25.73
CA ARG A 372 -11.94 20.25 27.19
C ARG A 372 -13.31 20.53 27.81
N GLU A 373 -14.00 21.56 27.35
CA GLU A 373 -15.34 21.92 27.79
C GLU A 373 -16.38 20.87 27.36
N LEU A 374 -16.36 20.45 26.09
CA LEU A 374 -17.27 19.41 25.60
C LEU A 374 -17.04 18.06 26.31
N ARG A 375 -15.78 17.72 26.65
CA ARG A 375 -15.43 16.52 27.41
C ARG A 375 -16.02 16.52 28.81
N GLN A 376 -16.06 17.67 29.49
CA GLN A 376 -16.69 17.79 30.80
C GLN A 376 -18.20 17.58 30.77
N LEU A 377 -18.82 17.86 29.62
CA LEU A 377 -20.26 17.71 29.39
C LEU A 377 -20.62 16.39 28.68
N ALA A 378 -19.64 15.54 28.38
CA ALA A 378 -19.86 14.22 27.80
C ALA A 378 -20.62 13.33 28.80
N GLY A 379 -21.68 12.68 28.33
CA GLY A 379 -22.56 11.85 29.16
C GLY A 379 -23.65 12.63 29.89
N THR A 380 -23.73 13.95 29.74
CA THR A 380 -24.86 14.78 30.19
C THR A 380 -25.49 15.53 29.03
N TRP A 381 -24.74 16.44 28.37
CA TRP A 381 -25.23 17.14 27.19
C TRP A 381 -24.99 16.34 25.91
N TYR A 382 -23.79 15.76 25.78
CA TYR A 382 -23.33 15.16 24.52
C TYR A 382 -23.08 13.66 24.65
N ASP A 383 -23.27 12.93 23.55
CA ASP A 383 -22.90 11.52 23.43
C ASP A 383 -21.37 11.35 23.58
N PRO A 384 -20.88 10.58 24.59
CA PRO A 384 -19.45 10.35 24.79
C PRO A 384 -18.72 9.76 23.56
N ALA A 385 -19.40 8.93 22.76
CA ALA A 385 -18.81 8.35 21.56
C ALA A 385 -18.60 9.41 20.47
N VAL A 386 -19.53 10.36 20.34
CA VAL A 386 -19.43 11.51 19.41
C VAL A 386 -18.32 12.45 19.85
N ILE A 387 -18.23 12.76 21.15
CA ILE A 387 -17.13 13.59 21.68
C ILE A 387 -15.78 12.93 21.44
N THR A 388 -15.65 11.62 21.67
CA THR A 388 -14.42 10.87 21.38
C THR A 388 -14.03 10.94 19.89
N ALA A 389 -15.00 10.88 18.98
CA ALA A 389 -14.75 11.04 17.54
C ALA A 389 -14.32 12.48 17.20
N LEU A 390 -15.01 13.47 17.75
CA LEU A 390 -14.69 14.89 17.57
C LEU A 390 -13.28 15.22 18.12
N GLU A 391 -12.90 14.68 19.28
CA GLU A 391 -11.56 14.83 19.86
C GLU A 391 -10.45 14.38 18.92
N LYS A 392 -10.63 13.22 18.28
CA LYS A 392 -9.68 12.70 17.28
C LYS A 392 -9.60 13.62 16.07
N ILE A 393 -10.74 14.05 15.53
CA ILE A 393 -10.79 14.99 14.40
C ILE A 393 -10.09 16.30 14.76
N VAL A 394 -10.30 16.81 15.98
CA VAL A 394 -9.73 18.08 16.42
C VAL A 394 -8.22 17.98 16.62
N ALA A 395 -7.75 16.92 17.29
CA ALA A 395 -6.33 16.64 17.44
C ALA A 395 -5.63 16.52 16.08
N GLU A 396 -6.26 15.83 15.12
CA GLU A 396 -5.72 15.65 13.76
C GLU A 396 -5.74 16.94 12.91
N ARG A 397 -6.85 17.69 12.93
CA ARG A 397 -7.06 18.85 12.03
C ARG A 397 -6.35 20.12 12.50
N TRP A 398 -6.19 20.31 13.82
CA TRP A 398 -5.54 21.49 14.39
C TRP A 398 -4.18 21.20 15.06
N GLY A 399 -3.70 19.96 15.05
CA GLY A 399 -2.35 19.60 15.49
C GLY A 399 -2.10 19.85 16.98
N VAL A 400 -3.13 19.72 17.81
CA VAL A 400 -3.03 19.97 19.25
C VAL A 400 -2.89 18.65 20.01
N GLU A 401 -1.90 18.55 20.89
CA GLU A 401 -1.76 17.44 21.84
C GLU A 401 -2.86 17.52 22.90
N ILE A 402 -3.79 16.58 22.85
CA ILE A 402 -4.81 16.39 23.88
C ILE A 402 -4.28 15.27 24.79
N ALA A 403 -3.86 15.62 26.01
CA ALA A 403 -3.18 14.71 26.92
C ALA A 403 -3.96 13.38 27.11
N PRO A 404 -3.32 12.22 26.87
CA PRO A 404 -3.93 10.92 27.15
C PRO A 404 -3.86 10.60 28.65
N THR A 405 -4.86 9.88 29.16
CA THR A 405 -4.86 9.34 30.53
C THR A 405 -3.78 8.27 30.68
N SER A 406 -2.88 8.42 31.67
CA SER A 406 -1.80 7.46 31.95
C SER A 406 -2.33 6.13 32.54
N PRO A 407 -1.89 4.94 32.05
CA PRO A 407 -2.12 3.66 32.72
C PRO A 407 -1.03 3.34 33.76
N PRO A 408 -1.29 2.45 34.74
CA PRO A 408 -0.35 2.05 35.80
C PRO A 408 0.81 1.15 35.27
N PRO A 409 1.91 0.98 36.01
CA PRO A 409 3.13 0.32 35.51
C PRO A 409 2.99 -1.21 35.40
N PRO A 410 3.68 -1.87 34.44
CA PRO A 410 3.41 -3.26 34.10
C PRO A 410 4.17 -4.27 34.97
N VAL A 411 3.45 -5.30 35.41
CA VAL A 411 4.00 -6.64 35.62
C VAL A 411 4.41 -7.20 34.26
N ALA A 412 5.60 -7.78 34.12
CA ALA A 412 6.10 -8.27 32.83
C ALA A 412 5.19 -9.40 32.26
N PRO A 413 4.46 -9.15 31.15
CA PRO A 413 3.34 -10.00 30.70
C PRO A 413 3.82 -11.32 30.09
N LYS A 414 3.23 -12.48 30.38
CA LYS A 414 3.68 -13.78 29.83
C LYS A 414 3.47 -13.87 28.30
N TYR A 415 4.23 -14.72 27.58
CA TYR A 415 4.02 -14.92 26.13
C TYR A 415 2.60 -15.35 25.77
N ALA A 416 1.96 -16.14 26.65
CA ALA A 416 0.56 -16.54 26.51
C ALA A 416 -0.41 -15.34 26.50
N GLU A 417 -0.11 -14.27 27.24
CA GLU A 417 -0.95 -13.07 27.29
C GLU A 417 -0.88 -12.29 25.97
N VAL A 418 0.30 -12.25 25.33
CA VAL A 418 0.46 -11.64 24.01
C VAL A 418 -0.32 -12.43 22.94
N LEU A 419 -0.26 -13.76 22.98
CA LEU A 419 -1.00 -14.64 22.07
C LEU A 419 -2.52 -14.65 22.32
N ALA A 420 -2.97 -14.25 23.50
CA ALA A 420 -4.38 -14.08 23.81
C ALA A 420 -5.00 -12.90 23.04
N ILE A 421 -4.19 -11.89 22.66
CA ILE A 421 -4.64 -10.76 21.85
C ILE A 421 -5.03 -11.25 20.46
N GLN A 422 -6.34 -11.29 20.19
CA GLN A 422 -6.89 -11.84 18.95
C GLN A 422 -6.32 -11.17 17.68
N ARG A 423 -6.14 -9.85 17.68
CA ARG A 423 -5.62 -9.10 16.52
C ARG A 423 -4.16 -9.44 16.24
N PHE A 424 -3.33 -9.49 17.29
CA PHE A 424 -1.93 -9.93 17.17
C PHE A 424 -1.84 -11.39 16.74
N ARG A 425 -2.62 -12.30 17.34
CA ARG A 425 -2.64 -13.72 16.97
C ARG A 425 -2.97 -13.94 15.49
N ARG A 426 -3.94 -13.19 14.95
CA ARG A 426 -4.30 -13.24 13.52
C ARG A 426 -3.14 -12.79 12.63
N LEU A 427 -2.49 -11.67 12.96
CA LEU A 427 -1.28 -11.23 12.27
C LEU A 427 -0.20 -12.33 12.36
N TRP A 428 0.14 -12.77 13.57
CA TRP A 428 1.21 -13.74 13.82
C TRP A 428 1.00 -15.06 13.05
N LEU A 429 -0.22 -15.63 13.05
CA LEU A 429 -0.55 -16.83 12.29
C LEU A 429 -0.41 -16.62 10.78
N GLY A 430 -1.01 -15.55 10.24
CA GLY A 430 -0.92 -15.25 8.81
C GLY A 430 0.52 -15.04 8.35
N GLN A 431 1.30 -14.30 9.13
CA GLN A 431 2.70 -14.00 8.81
C GLN A 431 3.61 -15.22 8.95
N GLY A 432 3.43 -16.05 9.97
CA GLY A 432 4.20 -17.28 10.11
C GLY A 432 3.99 -18.21 8.91
N VAL A 433 2.74 -18.39 8.48
CA VAL A 433 2.38 -19.22 7.33
C VAL A 433 2.89 -18.62 6.01
N SER A 434 2.72 -17.32 5.79
CA SER A 434 3.23 -16.64 4.59
C SER A 434 4.76 -16.68 4.52
N TYR A 435 5.46 -16.50 5.64
CA TYR A 435 6.91 -16.57 5.66
C TYR A 435 7.41 -17.99 5.35
N PHE A 436 6.72 -19.02 5.83
CA PHE A 436 7.00 -20.40 5.44
C PHE A 436 6.87 -20.61 3.91
N GLY A 437 5.84 -20.04 3.28
CA GLY A 437 5.69 -20.00 1.82
C GLY A 437 6.84 -19.27 1.10
N ASP A 438 7.26 -18.10 1.60
CA ASP A 438 8.35 -17.30 1.02
C ASP A 438 9.65 -18.13 0.90
N MET A 439 9.92 -19.00 1.88
CA MET A 439 11.08 -19.89 1.89
C MET A 439 10.96 -20.97 0.82
N MET A 440 9.76 -21.56 0.67
CA MET A 440 9.47 -22.53 -0.40
C MET A 440 9.61 -21.92 -1.79
N ASN A 441 9.14 -20.70 -1.98
CA ASN A 441 9.30 -19.97 -3.23
C ASN A 441 10.77 -19.71 -3.55
N THR A 442 11.54 -19.26 -2.56
CA THR A 442 12.98 -18.97 -2.74
C THR A 442 13.76 -20.22 -3.14
N THR A 443 13.57 -21.32 -2.42
CA THR A 443 14.20 -22.61 -2.75
C THR A 443 13.67 -23.18 -4.07
N GLY A 444 12.38 -23.09 -4.31
CA GLY A 444 11.72 -23.55 -5.53
C GLY A 444 12.21 -22.81 -6.77
N LEU A 445 12.43 -21.49 -6.68
CA LEU A 445 12.98 -20.67 -7.76
C LEU A 445 14.39 -21.11 -8.12
N ALA A 446 15.26 -21.29 -7.12
CA ALA A 446 16.64 -21.73 -7.36
C ALA A 446 16.68 -23.15 -7.97
N ILE A 447 15.91 -24.09 -7.43
CA ILE A 447 15.80 -25.46 -7.97
C ILE A 447 15.25 -25.44 -9.39
N MET A 448 14.12 -24.77 -9.61
CA MET A 448 13.45 -24.73 -10.91
C MET A 448 14.36 -24.15 -11.99
N LEU A 449 14.96 -22.98 -11.75
CA LEU A 449 15.85 -22.35 -12.73
C LEU A 449 17.06 -23.24 -13.03
N PHE A 450 17.65 -23.88 -12.01
CA PHE A 450 18.79 -24.75 -12.21
C PHE A 450 18.42 -26.04 -12.95
N VAL A 451 17.33 -26.70 -12.57
CA VAL A 451 16.87 -27.94 -13.21
C VAL A 451 16.46 -27.71 -14.68
N LEU A 452 15.81 -26.58 -14.99
CA LEU A 452 15.38 -26.28 -16.35
C LEU A 452 16.53 -25.85 -17.28
N THR A 453 17.58 -25.23 -16.75
CA THR A 453 18.62 -24.61 -17.59
C THR A 453 20.01 -25.18 -17.43
N GLY A 454 20.29 -25.90 -16.34
CA GLY A 454 21.63 -26.34 -15.95
C GLY A 454 22.60 -25.19 -15.66
N SER A 455 22.14 -23.94 -15.61
CA SER A 455 23.01 -22.75 -15.56
C SER A 455 22.91 -22.01 -14.22
N PRO A 456 24.00 -21.89 -13.44
CA PRO A 456 24.04 -21.00 -12.28
C PRO A 456 23.89 -19.53 -12.64
N GLY A 457 24.26 -19.13 -13.86
CA GLY A 457 24.03 -17.76 -14.35
C GLY A 457 22.55 -17.40 -14.43
N VAL A 458 21.71 -18.34 -14.87
CA VAL A 458 20.25 -18.15 -14.91
C VAL A 458 19.66 -18.10 -13.49
N VAL A 459 20.14 -18.94 -12.58
CA VAL A 459 19.76 -18.88 -11.15
C VAL A 459 20.13 -17.52 -10.56
N ALA A 460 21.34 -17.03 -10.82
CA ALA A 460 21.80 -15.72 -10.40
C ALA A 460 20.89 -14.60 -10.93
N LEU A 461 20.49 -14.66 -12.21
CA LEU A 461 19.56 -13.70 -12.80
C LEU A 461 18.19 -13.69 -12.10
N GLY A 462 17.69 -14.86 -11.69
CA GLY A 462 16.47 -14.99 -10.88
C GLY A 462 16.58 -14.31 -9.52
N LEU A 463 17.69 -14.52 -8.82
CA LEU A 463 17.96 -13.89 -7.53
C LEU A 463 18.14 -12.36 -7.66
N ILE A 464 18.80 -11.90 -8.74
CA ILE A 464 18.93 -10.47 -9.06
C ILE A 464 17.56 -9.85 -9.32
N ALA A 465 16.71 -10.52 -10.11
CA ALA A 465 15.34 -10.05 -10.39
C ALA A 465 14.52 -9.88 -9.10
N LYS A 466 14.72 -10.74 -8.09
CA LYS A 466 14.10 -10.62 -6.76
C LYS A 466 14.67 -9.45 -5.95
N ALA A 467 15.96 -9.17 -6.03
CA ALA A 467 16.62 -8.17 -5.18
C ALA A 467 16.51 -6.73 -5.72
N VAL A 468 16.48 -6.51 -7.04
CA VAL A 468 16.42 -5.17 -7.64
C VAL A 468 15.21 -4.35 -7.15
N PRO A 469 13.97 -4.89 -7.14
CA PRO A 469 12.80 -4.15 -6.63
C PRO A 469 12.92 -3.78 -5.15
N VAL A 470 13.50 -4.66 -4.33
CA VAL A 470 13.72 -4.39 -2.90
C VAL A 470 14.63 -3.19 -2.69
N ILE A 471 15.68 -3.04 -3.51
CA ILE A 471 16.56 -1.87 -3.49
C ILE A 471 15.82 -0.64 -4.02
N ALA A 472 15.15 -0.76 -5.17
CA ALA A 472 14.50 0.36 -5.85
C ALA A 472 13.36 0.97 -5.02
N PHE A 473 12.54 0.12 -4.39
CA PHE A 473 11.36 0.56 -3.64
C PHE A 473 11.58 0.59 -2.13
N GLY A 474 12.55 -0.13 -1.57
CA GLY A 474 12.72 -0.29 -0.11
C GLY A 474 12.93 1.02 0.63
N LEU A 475 13.63 1.97 0.00
CA LEU A 475 13.91 3.30 0.57
C LEU A 475 12.67 4.21 0.57
N VAL A 476 11.68 3.90 -0.26
CA VAL A 476 10.44 4.68 -0.43
C VAL A 476 9.24 4.01 0.24
N ALA A 477 9.31 2.69 0.45
CA ALA A 477 8.19 1.87 0.86
C ALA A 477 7.63 2.25 2.23
N GLY A 478 8.46 2.43 3.26
CA GLY A 478 7.99 2.82 4.60
C GLY A 478 7.18 4.12 4.60
N PRO A 479 7.74 5.23 4.10
CA PRO A 479 7.02 6.50 4.04
C PRO A 479 5.79 6.51 3.11
N ILE A 480 5.73 5.62 2.12
CA ILE A 480 4.52 5.39 1.32
C ILE A 480 3.49 4.66 2.16
N VAL A 481 3.88 3.56 2.80
CA VAL A 481 3.03 2.71 3.65
C VAL A 481 2.38 3.52 4.75
N ASP A 482 3.10 4.45 5.39
CA ASP A 482 2.56 5.30 6.46
C ASP A 482 1.44 6.24 6.01
N ARG A 483 1.27 6.46 4.69
CA ARG A 483 0.19 7.29 4.14
C ARG A 483 -1.09 6.51 3.89
N PHE A 484 -1.00 5.19 3.89
CA PHE A 484 -2.10 4.28 3.59
C PHE A 484 -2.44 3.44 4.81
N ASN A 485 -3.62 2.85 4.81
CA ASN A 485 -3.98 1.89 5.84
C ASN A 485 -3.07 0.66 5.69
N ARG A 486 -2.31 0.34 6.73
CA ARG A 486 -1.25 -0.68 6.69
C ARG A 486 -1.82 -2.07 6.48
N GLN A 487 -2.94 -2.38 7.11
CA GLN A 487 -3.68 -3.62 6.91
C GLN A 487 -4.07 -3.79 5.43
N ARG A 488 -4.60 -2.73 4.79
CA ARG A 488 -4.97 -2.76 3.37
C ARG A 488 -3.76 -2.95 2.46
N VAL A 489 -2.65 -2.25 2.73
CA VAL A 489 -1.41 -2.43 1.97
C VAL A 489 -0.93 -3.87 2.05
N MET A 490 -0.97 -4.48 3.24
CA MET A 490 -0.58 -5.87 3.41
C MET A 490 -1.50 -6.83 2.65
N ILE A 491 -2.82 -6.68 2.74
CA ILE A 491 -3.79 -7.52 2.02
C ILE A 491 -3.60 -7.40 0.50
N ILE A 492 -3.48 -6.19 -0.03
CA ILE A 492 -3.26 -5.98 -1.47
C ILE A 492 -1.97 -6.64 -1.92
N ALA A 493 -0.89 -6.45 -1.16
CA ALA A 493 0.39 -7.07 -1.47
C ALA A 493 0.29 -8.61 -1.45
N ASP A 494 -0.38 -9.20 -0.47
CA ASP A 494 -0.63 -10.66 -0.44
C ASP A 494 -1.42 -11.14 -1.65
N LEU A 495 -2.50 -10.46 -2.03
CA LEU A 495 -3.31 -10.86 -3.19
C LEU A 495 -2.52 -10.76 -4.50
N ILE A 496 -1.74 -9.68 -4.68
CA ILE A 496 -0.86 -9.52 -5.84
C ILE A 496 0.19 -10.63 -5.87
N ARG A 497 0.83 -10.93 -4.73
CA ARG A 497 1.82 -12.00 -4.63
C ARG A 497 1.22 -13.36 -4.91
N ALA A 498 0.04 -13.68 -4.36
CA ALA A 498 -0.66 -14.94 -4.60
C ALA A 498 -0.91 -15.17 -6.10
N VAL A 499 -1.49 -14.17 -6.79
CA VAL A 499 -1.78 -14.26 -8.23
C VAL A 499 -0.49 -14.42 -9.03
N LEU A 500 0.52 -13.58 -8.77
CA LEU A 500 1.78 -13.63 -9.52
C LEU A 500 2.55 -14.94 -9.27
N THR A 501 2.58 -15.44 -8.03
CA THR A 501 3.26 -16.70 -7.70
C THR A 501 2.62 -17.87 -8.45
N MET A 502 1.29 -17.90 -8.60
CA MET A 502 0.59 -18.93 -9.40
C MET A 502 0.98 -18.92 -10.88
N THR A 503 1.45 -17.79 -11.41
CA THR A 503 1.89 -17.70 -12.81
C THR A 503 3.30 -18.27 -13.04
N ILE A 504 4.12 -18.43 -11.99
CA ILE A 504 5.52 -18.86 -12.12
C ILE A 504 5.64 -20.23 -12.82
N PRO A 505 4.92 -21.29 -12.40
CA PRO A 505 5.02 -22.58 -13.08
C PRO A 505 4.62 -22.53 -14.56
N PHE A 506 3.63 -21.71 -14.90
CA PHE A 506 3.20 -21.53 -16.29
C PHE A 506 4.28 -20.84 -17.13
N PHE A 507 4.84 -19.73 -16.63
CA PHE A 507 5.93 -19.04 -17.33
C PHE A 507 7.18 -19.90 -17.43
N ALA A 508 7.53 -20.65 -16.39
CA ALA A 508 8.71 -21.51 -16.41
C ALA A 508 8.69 -22.55 -17.54
N LEU A 509 7.49 -23.05 -17.90
CA LEU A 509 7.31 -24.05 -18.95
C LEU A 509 7.10 -23.43 -20.35
N GLN A 510 6.52 -22.24 -20.45
CA GLN A 510 6.11 -21.64 -21.74
C GLN A 510 7.01 -20.48 -22.16
N TRP A 511 7.46 -19.67 -21.22
CA TRP A 511 8.20 -18.43 -21.47
C TRP A 511 9.05 -18.04 -20.25
N LEU A 512 10.26 -18.61 -20.18
CA LEU A 512 11.17 -18.44 -19.05
C LEU A 512 11.43 -16.97 -18.67
N PRO A 513 11.56 -15.99 -19.60
CA PRO A 513 11.68 -14.58 -19.23
C PRO A 513 10.53 -14.04 -18.37
N GLY A 514 9.32 -14.58 -18.52
CA GLY A 514 8.16 -14.25 -17.70
C GLY A 514 8.34 -14.57 -16.22
N VAL A 515 9.17 -15.56 -15.88
CA VAL A 515 9.51 -15.90 -14.49
C VAL A 515 10.24 -14.72 -13.83
N PHE A 516 11.22 -14.12 -14.49
CA PHE A 516 11.98 -13.00 -13.93
C PHE A 516 11.07 -11.78 -13.69
N ILE A 517 10.14 -11.52 -14.61
CA ILE A 517 9.15 -10.45 -14.47
C ILE A 517 8.23 -10.74 -13.28
N ALA A 518 7.68 -11.95 -13.19
CA ALA A 518 6.79 -12.34 -12.10
C ALA A 518 7.49 -12.22 -10.73
N VAL A 519 8.71 -12.75 -10.60
CA VAL A 519 9.52 -12.67 -9.37
C VAL A 519 9.84 -11.23 -9.00
N ALA A 520 10.18 -10.38 -9.98
CA ALA A 520 10.43 -8.96 -9.73
C ALA A 520 9.16 -8.24 -9.22
N LEU A 521 8.00 -8.54 -9.80
CA LEU A 521 6.72 -7.96 -9.35
C LEU A 521 6.32 -8.46 -7.95
N ILE A 522 6.52 -9.74 -7.64
CA ILE A 522 6.32 -10.32 -6.30
C ILE A 522 7.22 -9.62 -5.27
N ALA A 523 8.50 -9.41 -5.62
CA ALA A 523 9.45 -8.71 -4.76
C ALA A 523 9.05 -7.24 -4.55
N ALA A 524 8.57 -6.55 -5.60
CA ALA A 524 8.06 -5.19 -5.49
C ALA A 524 6.90 -5.11 -4.50
N ALA A 525 5.91 -6.01 -4.59
CA ALA A 525 4.80 -6.09 -3.63
C ALA A 525 5.28 -6.38 -2.20
N SER A 526 6.21 -7.33 -2.04
CA SER A 526 6.82 -7.68 -0.73
C SER A 526 7.52 -6.49 -0.06
N THR A 527 8.06 -5.58 -0.87
CA THR A 527 8.79 -4.40 -0.39
C THR A 527 7.88 -3.41 0.36
N PHE A 528 6.59 -3.36 0.02
CA PHE A 528 5.60 -2.55 0.76
C PHE A 528 4.98 -3.30 1.94
N PHE A 529 4.92 -4.63 1.85
CA PHE A 529 4.32 -5.48 2.88
C PHE A 529 5.09 -5.45 4.21
N ASN A 530 6.41 -5.64 4.18
CA ASN A 530 7.23 -5.74 5.40
C ASN A 530 7.23 -4.44 6.24
N PRO A 531 7.38 -3.23 5.65
CA PRO A 531 7.22 -2.00 6.41
C PRO A 531 5.81 -1.82 6.99
N ALA A 532 4.77 -2.26 6.27
CA ALA A 532 3.39 -2.20 6.78
C ALA A 532 3.18 -3.12 7.99
N LYS A 533 3.74 -4.34 7.95
CA LYS A 533 3.77 -5.28 9.08
C LYS A 533 4.46 -4.67 10.30
N GLN A 534 5.62 -4.05 10.12
CA GLN A 534 6.36 -3.44 11.22
C GLN A 534 5.63 -2.24 11.82
N ALA A 535 4.97 -1.44 10.96
CA ALA A 535 4.28 -0.24 11.38
C ALA A 535 2.91 -0.51 12.05
N ILE A 536 2.23 -1.62 11.70
CA ILE A 536 0.95 -1.98 12.32
C ILE A 536 1.13 -2.64 13.69
N LEU A 537 2.25 -3.35 13.91
CA LEU A 537 2.46 -4.14 15.13
C LEU A 537 2.28 -3.36 16.45
N PRO A 538 2.82 -2.13 16.62
CA PRO A 538 2.59 -1.33 17.83
C PRO A 538 1.12 -0.97 18.07
N ASN A 539 0.28 -0.97 17.02
CA ASN A 539 -1.15 -0.69 17.15
C ASN A 539 -1.95 -1.92 17.63
N LEU A 540 -1.35 -3.11 17.62
CA LEU A 540 -2.03 -4.37 17.93
C LEU A 540 -1.81 -4.85 19.36
N VAL A 541 -0.71 -4.44 19.99
CA VAL A 541 -0.32 -4.90 21.33
C VAL A 541 -0.03 -3.70 22.24
N PRO A 542 -0.31 -3.79 23.55
CA PRO A 542 0.09 -2.76 24.50
C PRO A 542 1.60 -2.46 24.44
N PRO A 543 2.05 -1.22 24.68
CA PRO A 543 3.47 -0.84 24.61
C PRO A 543 4.38 -1.74 25.45
N GLU A 544 3.88 -2.24 26.58
CA GLU A 544 4.60 -3.09 27.53
C GLU A 544 4.79 -4.53 27.01
N GLN A 545 3.97 -4.94 26.03
CA GLN A 545 4.00 -6.25 25.38
C GLN A 545 4.76 -6.25 24.05
N LEU A 546 5.10 -5.08 23.51
CA LEU A 546 5.65 -4.92 22.16
C LEU A 546 6.96 -5.70 21.95
N VAL A 547 7.84 -5.72 22.93
CA VAL A 547 9.12 -6.46 22.85
C VAL A 547 8.87 -7.96 22.72
N LYS A 548 7.95 -8.52 23.52
CA LYS A 548 7.60 -9.95 23.46
C LYS A 548 6.87 -10.30 22.15
N ALA A 549 6.02 -9.41 21.65
CA ALA A 549 5.36 -9.57 20.36
C ALA A 549 6.37 -9.65 19.20
N ASN A 550 7.38 -8.76 19.18
CA ASN A 550 8.48 -8.82 18.21
C ASN A 550 9.29 -10.11 18.33
N SER A 551 9.59 -10.55 19.55
CA SER A 551 10.30 -11.80 19.78
C SER A 551 9.52 -13.01 19.24
N LEU A 552 8.20 -13.05 19.42
CA LEU A 552 7.35 -14.12 18.89
C LEU A 552 7.36 -14.17 17.36
N ILE A 553 7.19 -13.02 16.70
CA ILE A 553 7.26 -12.92 15.23
C ILE A 553 8.64 -13.40 14.74
N THR A 554 9.71 -12.85 15.30
CA THR A 554 11.08 -13.19 14.87
C THR A 554 11.37 -14.67 15.10
N SER A 555 10.95 -15.24 16.23
CA SER A 555 11.15 -16.66 16.53
C SER A 555 10.37 -17.55 15.56
N SER A 556 9.13 -17.19 15.23
CA SER A 556 8.33 -17.92 14.25
C SER A 556 8.90 -17.84 12.83
N GLU A 557 9.45 -16.68 12.44
CA GLU A 557 10.14 -16.52 11.14
C GLU A 557 11.34 -17.45 11.06
N ARG A 558 12.15 -17.56 12.12
CA ARG A 558 13.31 -18.47 12.17
C ARG A 558 12.94 -19.95 12.12
N VAL A 559 11.90 -20.35 12.84
CA VAL A 559 11.39 -21.73 12.76
C VAL A 559 10.84 -22.02 11.35
N SER A 560 10.15 -21.06 10.76
CA SER A 560 9.61 -21.16 9.40
C SER A 560 10.70 -21.18 8.33
N GLU A 561 11.82 -20.48 8.53
CA GLU A 561 13.03 -20.54 7.71
C GLU A 561 13.61 -21.96 7.68
N LEU A 562 13.85 -22.53 8.87
CA LEU A 562 14.37 -23.88 9.03
C LEU A 562 13.48 -24.93 8.36
N LEU A 563 12.18 -24.91 8.68
CA LEU A 563 11.21 -25.88 8.17
C LEU A 563 10.91 -25.65 6.68
N GLY A 564 10.78 -24.40 6.26
CA GLY A 564 10.44 -24.04 4.89
C GLY A 564 11.47 -24.55 3.88
N TYR A 565 12.76 -24.32 4.12
CA TYR A 565 13.83 -24.80 3.24
C TYR A 565 13.93 -26.32 3.18
N SER A 566 13.86 -26.99 4.33
CA SER A 566 13.97 -28.45 4.40
C SER A 566 12.75 -29.14 3.76
N VAL A 567 11.54 -28.68 4.04
CA VAL A 567 10.31 -29.21 3.42
C VAL A 567 10.29 -28.90 1.91
N ALA A 568 10.74 -27.71 1.49
CA ALA A 568 10.82 -27.37 0.07
C ALA A 568 11.73 -28.34 -0.72
N GLY A 569 12.91 -28.65 -0.18
CA GLY A 569 13.82 -29.62 -0.77
C GLY A 569 13.21 -31.02 -0.88
N ILE A 570 12.51 -31.46 0.17
CA ILE A 570 11.82 -32.77 0.18
C ILE A 570 10.71 -32.82 -0.87
N ILE A 571 9.84 -31.82 -0.93
CA ILE A 571 8.75 -31.76 -1.93
C ILE A 571 9.32 -31.70 -3.35
N ALA A 572 10.36 -30.90 -3.57
CA ALA A 572 11.00 -30.79 -4.88
C ALA A 572 11.64 -32.10 -5.33
N ALA A 573 12.20 -32.89 -4.41
CA ALA A 573 12.78 -34.20 -4.70
C ALA A 573 11.71 -35.30 -4.90
N ALA A 574 10.64 -35.29 -4.10
CA ALA A 574 9.62 -36.33 -4.09
C ALA A 574 8.54 -36.15 -5.16
N VAL A 575 8.21 -34.91 -5.51
CA VAL A 575 7.11 -34.59 -6.44
C VAL A 575 7.64 -33.80 -7.63
N SER A 576 7.91 -32.51 -7.44
CA SER A 576 8.56 -31.60 -8.40
C SER A 576 8.69 -30.21 -7.75
N TRP A 577 9.33 -29.28 -8.45
CA TRP A 577 9.45 -27.89 -8.01
C TRP A 577 8.12 -27.09 -8.09
N ALA A 578 7.17 -27.48 -8.95
CA ALA A 578 5.97 -26.68 -9.23
C ALA A 578 5.00 -26.52 -8.01
N PRO A 579 4.74 -27.56 -7.20
CA PRO A 579 3.91 -27.45 -6.00
C PRO A 579 4.39 -26.40 -5.00
N LEU A 580 5.69 -26.10 -4.95
CA LEU A 580 6.25 -25.10 -4.02
C LEU A 580 5.63 -23.72 -4.24
N PHE A 581 5.42 -23.33 -5.50
CA PHE A 581 4.79 -22.06 -5.85
C PHE A 581 3.28 -22.07 -5.58
N VAL A 582 2.61 -23.20 -5.79
CA VAL A 582 1.18 -23.34 -5.47
C VAL A 582 0.94 -23.23 -3.96
N ILE A 583 1.79 -23.90 -3.16
CA ILE A 583 1.74 -23.82 -1.70
C ILE A 583 1.98 -22.37 -1.27
N ASP A 584 3.03 -21.72 -1.77
CA ASP A 584 3.34 -20.33 -1.44
C ASP A 584 2.17 -19.37 -1.79
N ALA A 585 1.57 -19.50 -2.98
CA ALA A 585 0.39 -18.72 -3.34
C ALA A 585 -0.79 -18.95 -2.38
N ALA A 586 -1.01 -20.19 -1.94
CA ALA A 586 -2.02 -20.49 -0.93
C ALA A 586 -1.68 -19.87 0.44
N THR A 587 -0.41 -19.80 0.82
CA THR A 587 0.02 -19.14 2.06
C THR A 587 -0.24 -17.64 2.03
N TYR A 588 -0.04 -16.97 0.89
CA TYR A 588 -0.39 -15.55 0.73
C TYR A 588 -1.89 -15.33 0.82
N LEU A 589 -2.70 -16.18 0.19
CA LEU A 589 -4.16 -16.08 0.30
C LEU A 589 -4.64 -16.28 1.75
N PHE A 590 -4.07 -17.26 2.44
CA PHE A 590 -4.31 -17.48 3.86
C PHE A 590 -3.93 -16.25 4.70
N SER A 591 -2.76 -15.66 4.47
CA SER A 591 -2.34 -14.41 5.11
C SER A 591 -3.33 -13.28 4.84
N ALA A 592 -3.74 -13.04 3.60
CA ALA A 592 -4.73 -12.03 3.25
C ALA A 592 -6.05 -12.20 4.02
N ILE A 593 -6.55 -13.44 4.13
CA ILE A 593 -7.77 -13.77 4.88
C ILE A 593 -7.61 -13.46 6.37
N THR A 594 -6.50 -13.90 6.98
CA THR A 594 -6.24 -13.63 8.41
C THR A 594 -6.11 -12.13 8.71
N LEU A 595 -5.54 -11.37 7.77
CA LEU A 595 -5.35 -9.93 7.87
C LEU A 595 -6.65 -9.14 7.85
N LEU A 596 -7.75 -9.65 7.29
CA LEU A 596 -9.08 -8.98 7.37
C LEU A 596 -9.50 -8.68 8.81
N GLY A 597 -8.98 -9.45 9.77
CA GLY A 597 -9.24 -9.30 11.20
C GLY A 597 -8.26 -8.42 11.98
N VAL A 598 -7.40 -7.65 11.31
CA VAL A 598 -6.31 -6.86 11.92
C VAL A 598 -6.47 -5.36 11.60
N PRO A 599 -7.45 -4.66 12.19
CA PRO A 599 -7.76 -3.27 11.84
C PRO A 599 -6.63 -2.30 12.24
N ASP A 600 -6.23 -1.44 11.31
CA ASP A 600 -5.29 -0.34 11.54
C ASP A 600 -6.03 0.91 12.05
N ALA A 601 -6.18 1.02 13.37
CA ALA A 601 -7.08 1.98 14.04
C ALA A 601 -6.45 3.35 14.38
N LEU A 602 -5.13 3.52 14.20
CA LEU A 602 -4.41 4.75 14.53
C LEU A 602 -3.73 5.30 13.28
N ARG A 603 -4.35 6.30 12.65
CA ARG A 603 -3.85 6.95 11.44
C ARG A 603 -2.86 8.06 11.82
N SER A 604 -1.57 7.88 11.58
CA SER A 604 -0.62 8.99 11.74
C SER A 604 -0.68 9.91 10.51
N VAL A 605 -1.45 11.01 10.60
CA VAL A 605 -1.44 12.05 9.57
C VAL A 605 -0.18 12.92 9.77
N GLY A 606 0.93 12.51 9.15
CA GLY A 606 2.20 13.25 9.21
C GLY A 606 2.77 13.53 7.82
N LYS A 607 2.46 14.70 7.25
CA LYS A 607 3.08 15.18 6.01
C LYS A 607 4.49 15.71 6.28
N LYS A 608 5.52 14.90 6.05
CA LYS A 608 6.83 15.41 5.63
C LYS A 608 7.06 15.10 4.14
N HIS A 609 7.52 16.10 3.40
CA HIS A 609 8.04 15.87 2.05
C HIS A 609 9.32 15.06 2.14
N LEU A 610 9.30 13.87 1.56
CA LEU A 610 10.46 12.99 1.47
C LEU A 610 11.39 13.52 0.41
N ARG A 611 12.64 13.78 0.79
CA ARG A 611 13.74 14.04 -0.12
C ARG A 611 14.68 12.84 -0.08
N ILE A 612 14.21 11.74 -0.65
CA ILE A 612 14.82 10.39 -0.54
C ILE A 612 16.28 10.41 -0.98
N VAL A 613 16.56 11.10 -2.08
CA VAL A 613 17.93 11.26 -2.58
C VAL A 613 18.79 12.05 -1.59
N ASP A 614 18.28 13.16 -1.06
CA ASP A 614 19.01 13.97 -0.07
C ASP A 614 19.26 13.20 1.23
N ASP A 615 18.32 12.35 1.65
CA ASP A 615 18.42 11.52 2.84
C ASP A 615 19.49 10.42 2.70
N ILE A 616 19.57 9.76 1.55
CA ILE A 616 20.62 8.77 1.24
C ILE A 616 21.98 9.46 1.15
N VAL A 617 22.06 10.58 0.42
CA VAL A 617 23.31 11.35 0.26
C VAL A 617 23.83 11.82 1.61
N ALA A 618 22.95 12.30 2.50
CA ALA A 618 23.32 12.70 3.85
C ALA A 618 23.84 11.51 4.68
N GLY A 619 23.18 10.35 4.61
CA GLY A 619 23.63 9.13 5.29
C GLY A 619 25.00 8.65 4.81
N MET A 620 25.21 8.59 3.49
CA MET A 620 26.48 8.22 2.87
C MET A 620 27.60 9.21 3.22
N ARG A 621 27.32 10.51 3.21
CA ARG A 621 28.28 11.55 3.63
C ARG A 621 28.68 11.37 5.09
N PHE A 622 27.73 11.09 5.98
CA PHE A 622 28.01 10.85 7.39
C PHE A 622 28.88 9.59 7.61
N ILE A 623 28.56 8.49 6.92
CA ILE A 623 29.36 7.25 6.94
C ILE A 623 30.81 7.54 6.54
N ALA A 624 31.03 8.36 5.50
CA ALA A 624 32.37 8.71 5.03
C ALA A 624 33.19 9.50 6.06
N THR A 625 32.53 10.33 6.88
CA THR A 625 33.16 11.17 7.91
C THR A 625 33.51 10.41 9.20
N SER A 626 32.73 9.40 9.59
CA SER A 626 33.02 8.59 10.79
C SER A 626 34.01 7.46 10.48
N PRO A 627 35.20 7.43 11.09
CA PRO A 627 36.20 6.39 10.80
C PRO A 627 35.73 4.96 11.14
N THR A 628 34.92 4.81 12.19
CA THR A 628 34.34 3.52 12.61
C THR A 628 33.25 3.07 11.65
N LEU A 629 32.34 3.97 11.25
CA LEU A 629 31.31 3.64 10.27
C LEU A 629 31.92 3.35 8.89
N ARG A 630 32.90 4.15 8.44
CA ARG A 630 33.58 3.89 7.16
C ARG A 630 34.19 2.50 7.11
N SER A 631 34.97 2.10 8.12
CA SER A 631 35.62 0.79 8.16
C SER A 631 34.63 -0.38 8.28
N THR A 632 33.59 -0.24 9.11
CA THR A 632 32.51 -1.25 9.21
C THR A 632 31.70 -1.39 7.91
N MET A 633 31.39 -0.28 7.23
CA MET A 633 30.63 -0.29 5.97
C MET A 633 31.44 -0.85 4.79
N THR A 634 32.74 -0.57 4.73
CA THR A 634 33.65 -1.20 3.75
C THR A 634 33.67 -2.70 3.95
N LEU A 635 33.87 -3.17 5.19
CA LEU A 635 33.83 -4.60 5.50
C LEU A 635 32.46 -5.22 5.18
N THR A 636 31.36 -4.51 5.43
CA THR A 636 30.00 -4.97 5.11
C THR A 636 29.79 -5.18 3.63
N THR A 637 30.23 -4.22 2.82
CA THR A 637 30.09 -4.30 1.36
C THR A 637 30.94 -5.45 0.80
N MET A 638 32.18 -5.60 1.27
CA MET A 638 33.07 -6.70 0.87
C MET A 638 32.52 -8.06 1.30
N ALA A 639 32.09 -8.19 2.57
CA ALA A 639 31.54 -9.43 3.08
C ALA A 639 30.26 -9.83 2.33
N ALA A 640 29.36 -8.88 2.06
CA ALA A 640 28.17 -9.13 1.28
C ALA A 640 28.50 -9.58 -0.16
N LEU A 641 29.51 -8.98 -0.79
CA LEU A 641 29.97 -9.37 -2.13
C LEU A 641 30.50 -10.81 -2.16
N PHE A 642 31.35 -11.18 -1.22
CA PHE A 642 31.90 -12.54 -1.20
C PHE A 642 30.89 -13.58 -0.72
N MET A 643 29.98 -13.23 0.19
CA MET A 643 28.84 -14.08 0.53
C MET A 643 27.91 -14.25 -0.68
N GLY A 644 27.69 -13.21 -1.49
CA GLY A 644 26.83 -13.29 -2.68
C GLY A 644 27.31 -14.30 -3.72
N LEU A 645 28.62 -14.60 -3.76
CA LEU A 645 29.18 -15.64 -4.62
C LEU A 645 28.63 -17.04 -4.32
N THR A 646 28.18 -17.32 -3.09
CA THR A 646 27.76 -18.66 -2.69
C THR A 646 26.28 -18.94 -2.96
N PHE A 647 25.42 -17.92 -3.09
CA PHE A 647 23.97 -18.09 -3.21
C PHE A 647 23.53 -18.93 -4.42
N PRO A 648 23.76 -18.49 -5.68
CA PRO A 648 23.39 -19.30 -6.85
C PRO A 648 24.33 -20.51 -7.04
N THR A 649 25.48 -20.52 -6.38
CA THR A 649 26.46 -21.62 -6.43
C THR A 649 26.05 -22.79 -5.54
N LEU A 650 25.31 -22.54 -4.46
CA LEU A 650 24.90 -23.56 -3.49
C LEU A 650 24.01 -24.63 -4.13
N VAL A 651 23.11 -24.25 -5.04
CA VAL A 651 22.28 -25.23 -5.77
C VAL A 651 23.14 -26.09 -6.70
N VAL A 652 24.15 -25.52 -7.37
CA VAL A 652 25.10 -26.29 -8.19
C VAL A 652 25.90 -27.28 -7.33
N LEU A 653 26.37 -26.81 -6.17
CA LEU A 653 27.12 -27.62 -5.21
C LEU A 653 26.29 -28.82 -4.71
N ALA A 654 24.99 -28.62 -4.47
CA ALA A 654 24.08 -29.67 -4.06
C ALA A 654 23.85 -30.74 -5.14
N TYR A 655 23.70 -30.33 -6.41
CA TYR A 655 23.40 -31.24 -7.51
C TYR A 655 24.61 -32.00 -8.05
N HIS A 656 25.75 -31.34 -8.28
CA HIS A 656 26.89 -31.98 -8.95
C HIS A 656 27.97 -32.51 -7.98
N PRO A 657 28.72 -31.67 -7.22
CA PRO A 657 29.80 -32.17 -6.37
C PRO A 657 29.30 -33.02 -5.19
N LEU A 658 28.22 -32.61 -4.52
CA LEU A 658 27.68 -33.33 -3.37
C LEU A 658 26.69 -34.44 -3.73
N ARG A 659 26.17 -34.44 -4.97
CA ARG A 659 25.19 -35.42 -5.50
C ARG A 659 23.97 -35.62 -4.60
N ALA A 660 23.54 -34.57 -3.93
CA ALA A 660 22.45 -34.60 -2.95
C ALA A 660 21.10 -34.09 -3.53
N GLY A 661 21.12 -33.47 -4.72
CA GLY A 661 19.93 -33.06 -5.47
C GLY A 661 19.09 -31.97 -4.78
N ALA A 662 17.79 -31.91 -5.11
CA ALA A 662 16.84 -30.95 -4.56
C ALA A 662 16.73 -31.00 -3.03
N SER A 663 16.64 -32.21 -2.46
CA SER A 663 16.57 -32.43 -1.01
C SER A 663 17.86 -31.98 -0.32
N GLY A 664 19.01 -32.28 -0.94
CA GLY A 664 20.31 -31.83 -0.48
C GLY A 664 20.41 -30.31 -0.40
N TYR A 665 19.98 -29.60 -1.45
CA TYR A 665 19.96 -28.15 -1.46
C TYR A 665 19.11 -27.56 -0.33
N GLY A 666 17.88 -28.06 -0.15
CA GLY A 666 17.00 -27.62 0.94
C GLY A 666 17.59 -27.87 2.33
N PHE A 667 18.28 -28.99 2.55
CA PHE A 667 18.95 -29.26 3.82
C PHE A 667 20.18 -28.38 4.07
N LEU A 668 20.94 -28.02 3.03
CA LEU A 668 22.08 -27.10 3.18
C LEU A 668 21.61 -25.70 3.59
N GLU A 669 20.53 -25.18 2.98
CA GLU A 669 19.89 -23.91 3.38
C GLU A 669 19.34 -23.98 4.82
N ALA A 670 18.65 -25.07 5.16
CA ALA A 670 18.14 -25.32 6.51
C ALA A 670 19.26 -25.34 7.57
N ALA A 671 20.44 -25.91 7.25
CA ALA A 671 21.59 -25.93 8.14
C ALA A 671 22.11 -24.52 8.45
N ILE A 672 22.18 -23.63 7.44
CA ILE A 672 22.55 -22.22 7.63
C ILE A 672 21.54 -21.53 8.57
N GLY A 673 20.24 -21.74 8.35
CA GLY A 673 19.18 -21.20 9.20
C GLY A 673 19.26 -21.69 10.65
N ALA A 674 19.45 -23.00 10.87
CA ALA A 674 19.63 -23.59 12.21
C ALA A 674 20.83 -23.00 12.95
N GLY A 675 21.96 -22.85 12.24
CA GLY A 675 23.15 -22.21 12.76
C GLY A 675 22.89 -20.77 13.18
N ALA A 676 22.18 -20.00 12.37
CA ALA A 676 21.85 -18.60 12.65
C ALA A 676 21.00 -18.44 13.92
N ILE A 677 20.08 -19.37 14.20
CA ILE A 677 19.28 -19.38 15.44
C ILE A 677 20.21 -19.50 16.66
N ILE A 678 21.12 -20.47 16.65
CA ILE A 678 22.06 -20.67 17.75
C ILE A 678 23.02 -19.48 17.89
N GLY A 679 23.50 -18.95 16.77
CA GLY A 679 24.31 -17.73 16.75
C GLY A 679 23.59 -16.53 17.38
N ALA A 680 22.29 -16.37 17.15
CA ALA A 680 21.49 -15.29 17.73
C ALA A 680 21.35 -15.42 19.26
N LEU A 681 21.23 -16.66 19.77
CA LEU A 681 21.17 -16.93 21.21
C LEU A 681 22.51 -16.65 21.92
N LEU A 682 23.63 -16.93 21.25
CA LEU A 682 24.97 -16.74 21.80
C LEU A 682 25.49 -15.30 21.66
N ALA A 683 25.04 -14.54 20.65
CA ALA A 683 25.57 -13.22 20.34
C ALA A 683 25.56 -12.23 21.53
N PRO A 684 24.49 -12.09 22.32
CA PRO A 684 24.49 -11.19 23.48
C PRO A 684 25.53 -11.59 24.54
N GLN A 685 25.70 -12.88 24.79
CA GLN A 685 26.66 -13.40 25.77
C GLN A 685 28.10 -13.12 25.31
N LEU A 686 28.37 -13.31 24.03
CA LEU A 686 29.67 -13.01 23.43
C LEU A 686 29.98 -11.52 23.47
N MET A 687 29.00 -10.65 23.19
CA MET A 687 29.16 -9.19 23.27
C MET A 687 29.40 -8.69 24.72
N ASN A 688 28.90 -9.43 25.71
CA ASN A 688 29.20 -9.20 27.13
C ASN A 688 30.58 -9.69 27.56
N ARG A 689 31.27 -10.49 26.75
CA ARG A 689 32.63 -10.97 27.07
C ARG A 689 33.72 -10.35 26.20
N TYR A 690 33.42 -10.05 24.94
CA TYR A 690 34.39 -9.61 23.93
C TYR A 690 34.01 -8.27 23.31
N ARG A 691 34.99 -7.60 22.68
CA ARG A 691 34.76 -6.34 21.94
C ARG A 691 33.97 -6.61 20.67
N ALA A 692 33.02 -5.72 20.36
CA ALA A 692 32.16 -5.84 19.17
C ALA A 692 32.99 -5.89 17.88
N GLY A 693 34.03 -5.07 17.76
CA GLY A 693 34.95 -5.07 16.63
C GLY A 693 35.61 -6.42 16.35
N LEU A 694 36.06 -7.10 17.42
CA LEU A 694 36.66 -8.43 17.30
C LEU A 694 35.64 -9.47 16.87
N LEU A 695 34.42 -9.42 17.41
CA LEU A 695 33.34 -10.34 17.04
C LEU A 695 32.93 -10.19 15.57
N ILE A 696 32.89 -8.96 15.04
CA ILE A 696 32.64 -8.70 13.61
C ILE A 696 33.71 -9.39 12.76
N LEU A 697 34.99 -9.22 13.09
CA LEU A 697 36.09 -9.80 12.32
C LEU A 697 36.14 -11.34 12.43
N LEU A 698 35.98 -11.89 13.63
CA LEU A 698 35.95 -13.33 13.86
C LEU A 698 34.73 -13.98 13.21
N GLY A 699 33.56 -13.32 13.25
CA GLY A 699 32.35 -13.80 12.59
C GLY A 699 32.54 -13.85 11.07
N ALA A 700 33.06 -12.80 10.45
CA ALA A 700 33.34 -12.78 9.01
C ALA A 700 34.37 -13.86 8.60
N ALA A 701 35.45 -14.02 9.37
CA ALA A 701 36.44 -15.08 9.15
C ALA A 701 35.84 -16.48 9.35
N GLY A 702 34.95 -16.66 10.34
CA GLY A 702 34.25 -17.91 10.61
C GLY A 702 33.32 -18.33 9.47
N VAL A 703 32.58 -17.38 8.89
CA VAL A 703 31.80 -17.63 7.66
C VAL A 703 32.73 -18.01 6.50
N GLY A 704 33.84 -17.29 6.35
CA GLY A 704 34.83 -17.58 5.32
C GLY A 704 35.42 -18.99 5.44
N ALA A 705 35.79 -19.41 6.66
CA ALA A 705 36.28 -20.75 6.94
C ALA A 705 35.22 -21.83 6.63
N ALA A 706 33.97 -21.60 7.03
CA ALA A 706 32.86 -22.51 6.73
C ALA A 706 32.67 -22.70 5.22
N TYR A 707 32.68 -21.62 4.43
CA TYR A 707 32.56 -21.69 2.98
C TYR A 707 33.76 -22.36 2.32
N ALA A 708 34.98 -22.04 2.76
CA ALA A 708 36.19 -22.67 2.24
C ALA A 708 36.22 -24.19 2.51
N LEU A 709 35.89 -24.60 3.74
CA LEU A 709 35.83 -26.02 4.10
C LEU A 709 34.72 -26.77 3.34
N THR A 710 33.58 -26.12 3.12
CA THR A 710 32.48 -26.67 2.31
C THR A 710 32.93 -26.94 0.86
N GLY A 711 33.68 -26.02 0.27
CA GLY A 711 34.25 -26.19 -1.08
C GLY A 711 35.42 -27.17 -1.15
N LEU A 712 36.19 -27.36 -0.07
CA LEU A 712 37.35 -28.26 -0.06
C LEU A 712 36.99 -29.72 0.19
N VAL A 713 36.05 -29.99 1.09
CA VAL A 713 35.86 -31.34 1.67
C VAL A 713 34.77 -32.15 0.94
N ILE A 714 34.03 -31.56 0.01
CA ILE A 714 33.03 -32.17 -0.92
C ILE A 714 32.38 -33.44 -0.35
N SER A 715 31.77 -33.29 0.83
CA SER A 715 31.09 -34.35 1.55
C SER A 715 29.81 -33.76 2.13
N PHE A 716 28.66 -34.35 1.80
CA PHE A 716 27.36 -33.77 2.14
C PHE A 716 27.15 -33.60 3.66
N PRO A 717 27.42 -34.60 4.53
CA PRO A 717 27.31 -34.43 5.98
C PRO A 717 28.25 -33.35 6.55
N LEU A 718 29.47 -33.24 6.01
CA LEU A 718 30.43 -32.24 6.44
C LEU A 718 30.06 -30.84 5.94
N ALA A 719 29.52 -30.72 4.72
CA ALA A 719 28.98 -29.48 4.19
C ALA A 719 27.82 -28.95 5.05
N LEU A 720 26.89 -29.82 5.49
CA LEU A 720 25.84 -29.44 6.45
C LEU A 720 26.43 -28.90 7.75
N THR A 721 27.44 -29.58 8.28
CA THR A 721 28.10 -29.20 9.53
C THR A 721 28.81 -27.85 9.40
N PHE A 722 29.58 -27.64 8.33
CA PHE A 722 30.29 -26.39 8.11
C PHE A 722 29.34 -25.23 7.87
N LEU A 723 28.30 -25.41 7.04
CA LEU A 723 27.31 -24.37 6.78
C LEU A 723 26.46 -24.03 8.02
N PHE A 724 26.21 -25.00 8.90
CA PHE A 724 25.63 -24.75 10.22
C PHE A 724 26.51 -23.81 11.06
N PHE A 725 27.80 -24.10 11.21
CA PHE A 725 28.71 -23.20 11.92
C PHE A 725 28.89 -21.86 11.19
N GLY A 726 28.81 -21.86 9.85
CA GLY A 726 28.77 -20.66 9.02
C GLY A 726 27.57 -19.76 9.34
N GLY A 727 26.37 -20.34 9.48
CA GLY A 727 25.17 -19.59 9.89
C GLY A 727 25.30 -18.96 11.28
N ALA A 728 25.87 -19.70 12.23
CA ALA A 728 26.15 -19.18 13.57
C ALA A 728 27.18 -18.04 13.53
N ALA A 729 28.27 -18.20 12.79
CA ALA A 729 29.29 -17.18 12.59
C ALA A 729 28.75 -15.92 11.88
N ASN A 730 27.87 -16.10 10.89
CA ASN A 730 27.22 -14.99 10.19
C ASN A 730 26.38 -14.14 11.15
N THR A 731 25.68 -14.78 12.08
CA THR A 731 24.91 -14.08 13.10
C THR A 731 25.80 -13.38 14.12
N ALA A 732 26.89 -14.03 14.53
CA ALA A 732 27.92 -13.42 15.38
C ALA A 732 28.64 -12.23 14.70
N TYR A 733 28.63 -12.16 13.37
CA TYR A 733 29.06 -11.01 12.58
C TYR A 733 27.98 -9.91 12.52
N LEU A 734 26.73 -10.25 12.19
CA LEU A 734 25.66 -9.28 11.93
C LEU A 734 25.19 -8.52 13.18
N VAL A 735 25.02 -9.21 14.31
CA VAL A 735 24.45 -8.60 15.53
C VAL A 735 25.34 -7.47 16.06
N PRO A 736 26.65 -7.68 16.30
CA PRO A 736 27.51 -6.60 16.77
C PRO A 736 27.68 -5.48 15.73
N LEU A 737 27.67 -5.80 14.44
CA LEU A 737 27.76 -4.82 13.34
C LEU A 737 26.57 -3.84 13.38
N ILE A 738 25.35 -4.34 13.55
CA ILE A 738 24.14 -3.52 13.68
C ILE A 738 24.24 -2.64 14.93
N SER A 739 24.64 -3.21 16.07
CA SER A 739 24.75 -2.47 17.33
C SER A 739 25.81 -1.36 17.29
N VAL A 740 26.99 -1.61 16.71
CA VAL A 740 28.03 -0.59 16.53
C VAL A 740 27.54 0.53 15.62
N THR A 741 26.83 0.20 14.54
CA THR A 741 26.26 1.21 13.62
C THR A 741 25.24 2.10 14.33
N GLN A 742 24.33 1.51 15.12
CA GLN A 742 23.31 2.26 15.86
C GLN A 742 23.91 3.19 16.90
N ARG A 743 24.99 2.76 17.56
CA ARG A 743 25.72 3.55 18.57
C ARG A 743 26.49 4.73 17.98
N GLU A 744 27.18 4.53 16.87
CA GLU A 744 28.00 5.60 16.23
C GLU A 744 27.15 6.59 15.42
N ALA A 745 25.87 6.30 15.17
CA ALA A 745 24.96 7.18 14.46
C ALA A 745 24.02 7.94 15.43
N PRO A 746 24.12 9.29 15.50
CA PRO A 746 23.24 10.14 16.29
C PRO A 746 21.75 9.98 15.91
N ASP A 747 20.84 10.21 16.86
CA ASP A 747 19.39 10.01 16.66
C ASP A 747 18.85 10.72 15.41
N TYR A 748 19.28 11.96 15.16
CA TYR A 748 18.79 12.77 14.03
C TYR A 748 19.17 12.24 12.64
N ILE A 749 20.20 11.39 12.53
CA ILE A 749 20.70 10.83 11.26
C ILE A 749 20.71 9.30 11.22
N ARG A 750 20.45 8.62 12.34
CA ARG A 750 20.49 7.15 12.46
C ARG A 750 19.70 6.43 11.38
N GLY A 751 18.46 6.85 11.12
CA GLY A 751 17.61 6.22 10.08
C GLY A 751 18.22 6.32 8.67
N ARG A 752 18.87 7.44 8.36
CA ARG A 752 19.55 7.69 7.06
C ARG A 752 20.81 6.85 6.92
N VAL A 753 21.60 6.73 8.00
CA VAL A 753 22.78 5.85 8.06
C VAL A 753 22.39 4.38 7.90
N MET A 754 21.34 3.93 8.58
CA MET A 754 20.85 2.55 8.49
C MET A 754 20.33 2.21 7.08
N SER A 755 19.63 3.14 6.44
CA SER A 755 19.17 2.99 5.06
C SER A 755 20.34 2.92 4.06
N SER A 756 21.37 3.75 4.26
CA SER A 756 22.59 3.74 3.46
C SER A 756 23.38 2.44 3.62
N ARG A 757 23.46 1.92 4.85
CA ARG A 757 24.06 0.59 5.13
C ARG A 757 23.32 -0.52 4.39
N PHE A 758 21.99 -0.53 4.45
CA PHE A 758 21.18 -1.53 3.76
C PHE A 758 21.47 -1.52 2.25
N LEU A 759 21.49 -0.32 1.65
CA LEU A 759 21.82 -0.15 0.23
C LEU A 759 23.21 -0.69 -0.12
N LEU A 760 24.24 -0.34 0.69
CA LEU A 760 25.61 -0.82 0.49
C LEU A 760 25.72 -2.35 0.58
N ALA A 761 25.10 -2.95 1.60
CA ALA A 761 25.10 -4.39 1.78
C ALA A 761 24.40 -5.11 0.63
N GLN A 762 23.23 -4.64 0.20
CA GLN A 762 22.49 -5.22 -0.92
C GLN A 762 23.22 -5.06 -2.25
N THR A 763 23.88 -3.91 -2.47
CA THR A 763 24.68 -3.68 -3.68
C THR A 763 25.88 -4.63 -3.73
N GLY A 764 26.59 -4.81 -2.62
CA GLY A 764 27.67 -5.79 -2.50
C GLY A 764 27.18 -7.19 -2.82
N LEU A 765 26.09 -7.62 -2.16
CA LEU A 765 25.46 -8.94 -2.38
C LEU A 765 25.10 -9.19 -3.84
N LEU A 766 24.44 -8.22 -4.50
CA LEU A 766 24.10 -8.29 -5.92
C LEU A 766 25.33 -8.41 -6.82
N GLY A 767 26.40 -7.66 -6.51
CA GLY A 767 27.68 -7.79 -7.22
C GLY A 767 28.24 -9.20 -7.11
N GLY A 768 28.18 -9.80 -5.92
CA GLY A 768 28.55 -11.19 -5.69
C GLY A 768 27.72 -12.17 -6.51
N ILE A 769 26.39 -12.07 -6.44
CA ILE A 769 25.46 -12.94 -7.18
C ILE A 769 25.69 -12.84 -8.69
N ALA A 770 25.90 -11.62 -9.21
CA ALA A 770 26.17 -11.40 -10.63
C ALA A 770 27.48 -12.05 -11.10
N LEU A 771 28.51 -12.09 -10.25
CA LEU A 771 29.78 -12.74 -10.55
C LEU A 771 29.72 -14.28 -10.37
N ALA A 772 28.84 -14.76 -9.50
CA ALA A 772 28.77 -16.16 -9.10
C ALA A 772 28.50 -17.12 -10.26
N GLY A 773 27.58 -16.75 -11.17
CA GLY A 773 27.23 -17.57 -12.34
C GLY A 773 28.42 -17.83 -13.26
N PRO A 774 29.01 -16.79 -13.89
CA PRO A 774 30.17 -16.93 -14.77
C PRO A 774 31.38 -17.58 -14.08
N LEU A 775 31.59 -17.33 -12.79
CA LEU A 775 32.67 -17.97 -12.04
C LEU A 775 32.39 -19.45 -11.81
N SER A 776 31.15 -19.83 -11.50
CA SER A 776 30.76 -21.24 -11.30
C SER A 776 30.90 -22.04 -12.59
N ASP A 777 30.54 -21.46 -13.73
CA ASP A 777 30.68 -22.10 -15.04
C ASP A 777 32.15 -22.36 -15.42
N ARG A 778 33.06 -21.45 -15.04
CA ARG A 778 34.48 -21.54 -15.39
C ARG A 778 35.33 -22.32 -14.39
N LEU A 779 35.07 -22.14 -13.10
CA LEU A 779 35.90 -22.63 -12.00
C LEU A 779 35.29 -23.85 -11.29
N GLY A 780 34.00 -24.07 -11.48
CA GLY A 780 33.23 -25.05 -10.73
C GLY A 780 32.78 -24.52 -9.36
N ALA A 781 31.62 -25.00 -8.90
CA ALA A 781 31.04 -24.60 -7.62
C ALA A 781 31.97 -24.78 -6.39
N PRO A 782 32.74 -25.88 -6.26
CA PRO A 782 33.70 -26.05 -5.16
C PRO A 782 34.70 -24.91 -5.05
N LEU A 783 35.34 -24.55 -6.17
CA LEU A 783 36.40 -23.54 -6.19
C LEU A 783 35.84 -22.13 -5.96
N VAL A 784 34.61 -21.86 -6.40
CA VAL A 784 33.91 -20.60 -6.07
C VAL A 784 33.64 -20.49 -4.57
N PHE A 785 33.22 -21.58 -3.91
CA PHE A 785 33.07 -21.61 -2.44
C PHE A 785 34.41 -21.39 -1.71
N VAL A 786 35.49 -22.02 -2.19
CA VAL A 786 36.85 -21.80 -1.66
C VAL A 786 37.30 -20.36 -1.84
N ALA A 787 37.12 -19.80 -3.03
CA ALA A 787 37.49 -18.42 -3.32
C ALA A 787 36.69 -17.42 -2.47
N ALA A 788 35.37 -17.60 -2.38
CA ALA A 788 34.50 -16.78 -1.52
C ALA A 788 34.94 -16.85 -0.06
N GLY A 789 35.22 -18.06 0.44
CA GLY A 789 35.68 -18.28 1.80
C GLY A 789 37.03 -17.63 2.10
N PHE A 790 38.00 -17.80 1.20
CA PHE A 790 39.32 -17.19 1.29
C PHE A 790 39.24 -15.66 1.28
N LEU A 791 38.47 -15.08 0.35
CA LEU A 791 38.30 -13.62 0.23
C LEU A 791 37.60 -13.01 1.46
N LEU A 792 36.67 -13.73 2.10
CA LEU A 792 36.08 -13.32 3.38
C LEU A 792 37.12 -13.31 4.51
N ILE A 793 37.97 -14.34 4.59
CA ILE A 793 39.07 -14.39 5.58
C ILE A 793 40.04 -13.24 5.33
N CYS A 794 40.45 -13.01 4.08
CA CYS A 794 41.30 -11.87 3.72
C CYS A 794 40.65 -10.53 4.10
N SER A 795 39.34 -10.38 3.91
CA SER A 795 38.60 -9.17 4.31
C SER A 795 38.62 -8.96 5.82
N ALA A 796 38.49 -10.03 6.60
CA ALA A 796 38.62 -9.97 8.06
C ALA A 796 40.06 -9.63 8.49
N VAL A 797 41.08 -10.17 7.81
CA VAL A 797 42.49 -9.85 8.06
C VAL A 797 42.80 -8.39 7.74
N VAL A 798 42.37 -7.89 6.58
CA VAL A 798 42.44 -6.46 6.24
C VAL A 798 41.68 -5.62 7.26
N GLY A 799 40.54 -6.12 7.74
CA GLY A 799 39.76 -5.56 8.83
C GLY A 799 40.55 -5.30 10.11
N LEU A 800 41.55 -6.15 10.44
CA LEU A 800 42.42 -5.96 11.61
C LEU A 800 43.35 -4.74 11.48
N ALA A 801 43.65 -4.28 10.27
CA ALA A 801 44.44 -3.08 10.03
C ALA A 801 43.67 -1.79 10.40
N PHE A 802 42.33 -1.82 10.41
CA PHE A 802 41.52 -0.69 10.83
C PHE A 802 41.42 -0.63 12.36
N LYS A 803 42.29 0.17 12.98
CA LYS A 803 42.32 0.38 14.45
C LYS A 803 40.94 0.70 15.05
N ASN A 804 40.14 1.53 14.36
CA ASN A 804 38.80 1.93 14.81
C ASN A 804 37.79 0.78 14.76
N LEU A 805 37.90 -0.12 13.78
CA LEU A 805 37.07 -1.32 13.70
C LEU A 805 37.45 -2.30 14.79
N ARG A 806 38.74 -2.62 14.94
CA ARG A 806 39.24 -3.57 15.97
C ARG A 806 38.89 -3.14 17.39
N ASN A 807 38.96 -1.84 17.66
CA ASN A 807 38.68 -1.28 18.97
C ASN A 807 37.20 -0.89 19.17
N ALA A 808 36.32 -1.13 18.18
CA ALA A 808 34.90 -0.84 18.33
C ALA A 808 34.33 -1.61 19.52
N SER A 809 33.74 -0.88 20.45
CA SER A 809 33.27 -1.37 21.74
C SER A 809 31.92 -0.73 22.03
N LEU A 810 31.04 -1.49 22.67
CA LEU A 810 29.75 -0.98 23.15
C LEU A 810 29.82 -0.46 24.59
N ARG A 811 30.97 -0.59 25.28
CA ARG A 811 31.13 -0.26 26.70
C ARG A 811 31.78 1.09 26.97
N ASP A 812 32.51 1.64 26.00
CA ASP A 812 33.24 2.89 26.16
C ASP A 812 32.32 4.11 25.91
N ILE A 813 32.72 5.32 26.29
CA ILE A 813 31.97 6.55 25.98
C ILE A 813 31.97 6.77 24.44
N PRO A 814 30.89 7.29 23.81
CA PRO A 814 30.84 7.55 22.37
C PRO A 814 32.04 8.40 21.89
N SER A 815 32.51 8.17 20.66
CA SER A 815 33.68 8.84 20.11
C SER A 815 33.53 10.37 20.13
N ALA A 816 34.64 11.12 20.30
CA ALA A 816 34.64 12.59 20.43
C ALA A 816 33.98 13.36 19.27
N HIS A 817 33.82 12.72 18.10
CA HIS A 817 33.07 13.28 16.97
C HIS A 817 31.55 13.30 17.19
N VAL A 818 30.99 12.36 17.98
CA VAL A 818 29.58 12.37 18.38
C VAL A 818 29.30 13.55 19.31
N LEU A 819 30.24 13.85 20.22
CA LEU A 819 30.12 14.99 21.14
C LEU A 819 30.20 16.34 20.40
N LYS A 820 31.07 16.48 19.39
CA LYS A 820 31.15 17.71 18.55
C LYS A 820 29.91 17.97 17.69
N ALA A 821 29.17 16.95 17.30
CA ALA A 821 27.96 17.10 16.46
C ALA A 821 26.69 17.40 17.28
N VAL A 822 26.72 17.23 18.60
CA VAL A 822 25.63 17.61 19.52
C VAL A 822 25.80 19.05 20.01
N SER A 823 27.00 19.61 19.91
CA SER A 823 27.36 20.96 20.37
C SER A 823 27.43 22.01 19.25
N GLY A 824 26.87 21.76 18.08
CA GLY A 824 27.02 22.61 16.88
C GLY A 824 25.70 22.92 16.19
#